data_AF-A0A3D9KYU8-F1
#
_entry.id   AF-A0A3D9KYU8-F1
#
_cell.length_a   1.000
_cell.length_b   1.000
_cell.length_c   1.000
_cell.angle_alpha   90.00
_cell.angle_beta   90.00
_cell.angle_gamma   90.00
#
_symmetry.space_group_name_H-M   'P 1'
#
loop_
_entity.id
_entity.type
_entity.pdbx_description
1 polymer ?
#
loop_
_entity_poly.entity_id
_entity_poly.type
_entity_poly.pdbx_seq_one_letter_code
_entity_poly.pdbx_strand_id
1 'polypeptide(L)'
;MNHKSHNQIINFIWGIADDVLRDVFVRGKYRDIMLPFTVLRRLDVLLEPTKEAVLEANQFLIDNKIDSKEGLKNKTGYPFFNTSRFTMGLNSPKDAKFPFASLMSDPDHIDSNLEEYLDGFSDNVQEIISKFKIRNQLETMKDAGITYSLIEKFTSNEINLSTTEKKNSKGEKLPPLTNLGMGYVFEELIRKFNEENNEEAGEHFTPREIIRLMTHVIFEPIKDDLKEHGTYSIYDPACGSGGMLTESEDFALEISNEKKCKFYLYGQEVNPETYAICTSDMLIKGESPENIAFGSTLSRDGFPNKEFDFMLSNPPYGKSWKVDMDFIVGEKKKILDLRFTKGVPRSSDGQLLFLSNMAYKMKKRSELGSRVASVHNGSALFTGDAGSGESEIRRWLIENDWLDCIIGLPKNMFYNTGINTYIFILNNKKPERRKGKIQLIDASEIYQKMRRSLGSKSHELTDEHINQITQLYLDFRETEQSKIFNNEDFGYQKIIVERPLRLKAQLKEEVIEELMFHSALQEEMKWIYSRIGEAVYENLADHKETIFKYWEKNEISVKPADKKKLLDVKFWQKQREIQEVARLLKSELGDTCYDDFNSFKKDVDKAYKKHGIKPDNDTKKQLLNAFSWKDESAEKVIKKKEKARPGRDVTIIYEPDAELRDSEQVPLTEDIDEYFEKEVLPHVPDAWIDYDKTLIGYEISFTRHFYKYQPLRSLSEITKDIMALEKETEGLLKEIVE
;
A
#
# COMPACT_ATOMS: atom_id res chain seq x y z
N MET A 1 -2.67 10.50 -31.23
CA MET A 1 -1.40 11.09 -30.74
C MET A 1 -0.29 10.92 -31.78
N ASN A 2 0.67 11.85 -31.88
CA ASN A 2 1.81 11.75 -32.80
C ASN A 2 3.04 11.13 -32.11
N HIS A 3 3.01 9.81 -31.89
CA HIS A 3 4.08 9.08 -31.18
C HIS A 3 5.47 9.28 -31.79
N LYS A 4 5.56 9.47 -33.11
CA LYS A 4 6.83 9.71 -33.79
C LYS A 4 7.49 11.02 -33.32
N SER A 5 6.70 12.10 -33.25
CA SER A 5 7.21 13.40 -32.81
C SER A 5 7.60 13.39 -31.32
N HIS A 6 6.80 12.76 -30.46
CA HIS A 6 7.14 12.67 -29.04
C HIS A 6 8.44 11.87 -28.82
N ASN A 7 8.61 10.73 -29.51
CA ASN A 7 9.82 9.93 -29.41
C ASN A 7 11.07 10.68 -29.92
N GLN A 8 10.93 11.54 -30.92
CA GLN A 8 12.03 12.42 -31.36
C GLN A 8 12.45 13.37 -30.25
N ILE A 9 11.48 14.03 -29.59
CA ILE A 9 11.75 14.92 -28.45
C ILE A 9 12.42 14.16 -27.30
N ILE A 10 11.87 13.01 -26.92
CA ILE A 10 12.41 12.17 -25.84
C ILE A 10 13.84 11.75 -26.14
N ASN A 11 14.13 11.25 -27.36
CA ASN A 11 15.47 10.82 -27.72
C ASN A 11 16.46 11.98 -27.80
N PHE A 12 16.01 13.15 -28.25
CA PHE A 12 16.86 14.34 -28.28
C PHE A 12 17.20 14.81 -26.86
N ILE A 13 16.19 14.94 -25.99
CA ILE A 13 16.42 15.30 -24.59
C ILE A 13 17.33 14.26 -23.94
N TRP A 14 17.06 12.96 -24.16
CA TRP A 14 17.90 11.87 -23.66
C TRP A 14 19.38 12.00 -24.09
N GLY A 15 19.62 12.41 -25.34
CA GLY A 15 20.97 12.63 -25.86
C GLY A 15 21.77 13.72 -25.13
N ILE A 16 21.12 14.64 -24.41
CA ILE A 16 21.79 15.66 -23.58
C ILE A 16 22.66 15.01 -22.50
N ALA A 17 22.25 13.85 -21.99
CA ALA A 17 23.05 13.08 -21.04
C ALA A 17 24.46 12.78 -21.60
N ASP A 18 24.52 12.35 -22.85
CA ASP A 18 25.77 11.98 -23.52
C ASP A 18 26.54 13.18 -24.05
N ASP A 19 25.83 14.20 -24.54
CA ASP A 19 26.43 15.35 -25.21
C ASP A 19 26.97 16.41 -24.24
N VAL A 20 26.38 16.54 -23.04
CA VAL A 20 26.66 17.67 -22.12
C VAL A 20 26.97 17.21 -20.70
N LEU A 21 26.23 16.21 -20.18
CA LEU A 21 26.30 15.86 -18.76
C LEU A 21 27.34 14.76 -18.45
N ARG A 22 27.79 14.06 -19.49
CA ARG A 22 28.81 13.01 -19.41
C ARG A 22 30.09 13.58 -18.78
N ASP A 23 30.64 12.84 -17.82
CA ASP A 23 31.82 13.18 -17.02
C ASP A 23 31.68 14.38 -16.04
N VAL A 24 30.54 15.06 -16.02
CA VAL A 24 30.21 16.12 -15.04
C VAL A 24 29.33 15.58 -13.91
N PHE A 25 28.26 14.88 -14.29
CA PHE A 25 27.36 14.24 -13.33
C PHE A 25 27.48 12.71 -13.42
N VAL A 26 27.26 12.03 -12.30
CA VAL A 26 27.06 10.58 -12.31
C VAL A 26 25.71 10.25 -12.98
N ARG A 27 25.59 9.10 -13.64
CA ARG A 27 24.40 8.74 -14.44
C ARG A 27 23.07 8.95 -13.70
N GLY A 28 22.99 8.52 -12.44
CA GLY A 28 21.77 8.70 -11.64
C GLY A 28 21.39 10.15 -11.34
N LYS A 29 22.29 11.11 -11.58
CA LYS A 29 22.08 12.55 -11.41
C LYS A 29 21.70 13.28 -12.69
N TYR A 30 21.66 12.62 -13.84
CA TYR A 30 21.19 13.24 -15.09
C TYR A 30 19.73 13.70 -14.98
N ARG A 31 18.89 12.96 -14.25
CA ARG A 31 17.50 13.33 -13.98
C ARG A 31 17.37 14.71 -13.30
N ASP A 32 18.29 15.04 -12.38
CA ASP A 32 18.32 16.28 -11.59
C ASP A 32 18.58 17.53 -12.46
N ILE A 33 19.01 17.34 -13.73
CA ILE A 33 19.25 18.41 -14.69
C ILE A 33 18.25 18.35 -15.84
N MET A 34 18.06 17.17 -16.44
CA MET A 34 17.28 17.06 -17.66
C MET A 34 15.79 17.32 -17.44
N LEU A 35 15.19 16.81 -16.35
CA LEU A 35 13.78 17.04 -16.07
C LEU A 35 13.49 18.51 -15.74
N PRO A 36 14.23 19.16 -14.82
CA PRO A 36 13.94 20.55 -14.47
C PRO A 36 14.12 21.51 -15.64
N PHE A 37 15.18 21.36 -16.45
CA PHE A 37 15.40 22.24 -17.61
C PHE A 37 14.39 21.99 -18.74
N THR A 38 13.87 20.76 -18.87
CA THR A 38 12.74 20.48 -19.77
C THR A 38 11.48 21.24 -19.34
N VAL A 39 11.15 21.22 -18.03
CA VAL A 39 10.03 22.00 -17.47
C VAL A 39 10.26 23.50 -17.67
N LEU A 40 11.42 24.01 -17.29
CA LEU A 40 11.75 25.44 -17.44
C LEU A 40 11.67 25.90 -18.88
N ARG A 41 12.18 25.11 -19.83
CA ARG A 41 12.08 25.46 -21.26
C ARG A 41 10.63 25.48 -21.71
N ARG A 42 9.80 24.52 -21.28
CA ARG A 42 8.36 24.53 -21.61
C ARG A 42 7.68 25.79 -21.08
N LEU A 43 7.91 26.16 -19.82
CA LEU A 43 7.35 27.38 -19.22
C LEU A 43 7.83 28.65 -19.95
N ASP A 44 9.12 28.74 -20.25
CA ASP A 44 9.72 29.89 -20.96
C ASP A 44 9.11 30.12 -22.34
N VAL A 45 8.99 29.05 -23.13
CA VAL A 45 8.42 29.09 -24.48
C VAL A 45 6.98 29.59 -24.49
N LEU A 46 6.21 29.29 -23.44
CA LEU A 46 4.83 29.76 -23.32
C LEU A 46 4.76 31.26 -22.97
N LEU A 47 5.79 31.80 -22.32
CA LEU A 47 5.89 33.21 -21.94
C LEU A 47 6.53 34.08 -23.04
N GLU A 48 7.38 33.50 -23.91
CA GLU A 48 8.09 34.17 -25.01
C GLU A 48 7.21 35.21 -25.77
N PRO A 49 5.97 34.89 -26.21
CA PRO A 49 5.13 35.84 -26.96
C PRO A 49 4.69 37.07 -26.17
N THR A 50 4.72 37.00 -24.83
CA THR A 50 4.22 38.04 -23.92
C THR A 50 5.33 38.74 -23.14
N LYS A 51 6.59 38.38 -23.38
CA LYS A 51 7.74 38.82 -22.57
C LYS A 51 7.86 40.34 -22.50
N GLU A 52 7.80 41.03 -23.64
CA GLU A 52 7.89 42.49 -23.69
C GLU A 52 6.73 43.16 -22.92
N ALA A 53 5.51 42.65 -23.08
CA ALA A 53 4.33 43.17 -22.40
C ALA A 53 4.39 42.98 -20.87
N VAL A 54 4.99 41.87 -20.41
CA VAL A 54 5.24 41.63 -18.98
C VAL A 54 6.30 42.59 -18.45
N LEU A 55 7.38 42.83 -19.19
CA LEU A 55 8.43 43.78 -18.78
C LEU A 55 7.91 45.22 -18.72
N GLU A 56 7.12 45.65 -19.72
CA GLU A 56 6.45 46.95 -19.70
C GLU A 56 5.52 47.08 -18.48
N ALA A 57 4.68 46.08 -18.24
CA ALA A 57 3.76 46.08 -17.11
C ALA A 57 4.50 46.06 -15.77
N ASN A 58 5.58 45.28 -15.65
CA ASN A 58 6.38 45.22 -14.42
C ASN A 58 7.10 46.54 -14.16
N GLN A 59 7.64 47.20 -15.20
CA GLN A 59 8.23 48.52 -15.05
C GLN A 59 7.18 49.54 -14.59
N PHE A 60 5.96 49.50 -15.15
CA PHE A 60 4.87 50.34 -14.69
C PHE A 60 4.54 50.10 -13.20
N LEU A 61 4.50 48.85 -12.73
CA LEU A 61 4.28 48.55 -11.32
C LEU A 61 5.39 49.13 -10.43
N ILE A 62 6.65 49.00 -10.85
CA ILE A 62 7.82 49.55 -10.15
C ILE A 62 7.74 51.07 -10.07
N ASP A 63 7.50 51.75 -11.19
CA ASP A 63 7.43 53.21 -11.28
C ASP A 63 6.32 53.78 -10.39
N ASN A 64 5.21 53.03 -10.25
CA ASN A 64 4.06 53.41 -9.43
C ASN A 64 4.10 52.84 -8.01
N LYS A 65 5.18 52.15 -7.60
CA LYS A 65 5.35 51.55 -6.27
C LYS A 65 4.20 50.61 -5.88
N ILE A 66 3.75 49.80 -6.83
CA ILE A 66 2.74 48.77 -6.62
C ILE A 66 3.46 47.46 -6.30
N ASP A 67 3.30 46.98 -5.06
CA ASP A 67 3.98 45.77 -4.58
C ASP A 67 3.41 44.48 -5.20
N SER A 68 2.11 44.46 -5.50
CA SER A 68 1.45 43.27 -6.04
C SER A 68 1.73 43.09 -7.52
N LYS A 69 2.32 41.94 -7.87
CA LYS A 69 2.60 41.51 -9.25
C LYS A 69 1.49 40.64 -9.87
N GLU A 70 0.37 40.46 -9.18
CA GLU A 70 -0.74 39.58 -9.63
C GLU A 70 -1.29 39.98 -11.01
N GLY A 71 -1.31 41.29 -11.31
CA GLY A 71 -1.77 41.79 -12.60
C GLY A 71 -0.94 41.31 -13.81
N LEU A 72 0.28 40.81 -13.60
CA LEU A 72 1.13 40.27 -14.66
C LEU A 72 0.58 38.94 -15.23
N LYS A 73 -0.17 38.16 -14.44
CA LYS A 73 -0.82 36.92 -14.90
C LYS A 73 -1.82 37.18 -16.03
N ASN A 74 -2.51 38.34 -15.98
CA ASN A 74 -3.42 38.76 -17.04
C ASN A 74 -2.69 39.12 -18.35
N LYS A 75 -1.39 39.45 -18.29
CA LYS A 75 -0.58 39.74 -19.49
C LYS A 75 -0.09 38.49 -20.17
N THR A 76 0.25 37.46 -19.40
CA THR A 76 0.72 36.18 -19.92
C THR A 76 -0.44 35.29 -20.39
N GLY A 77 -1.62 35.43 -19.79
CA GLY A 77 -2.73 34.50 -19.97
C GLY A 77 -2.55 33.19 -19.18
N TYR A 78 -1.51 33.13 -18.34
CA TYR A 78 -1.18 31.98 -17.50
C TYR A 78 -1.13 32.41 -16.02
N PRO A 79 -1.31 31.47 -15.08
CA PRO A 79 -1.17 31.74 -13.64
C PRO A 79 0.28 32.02 -13.19
N PHE A 80 1.23 32.19 -14.10
CA PHE A 80 2.63 32.44 -13.84
C PHE A 80 3.23 33.45 -14.83
N PHE A 81 4.38 34.02 -14.46
CA PHE A 81 5.11 35.00 -15.26
C PHE A 81 6.61 34.98 -14.92
N ASN A 82 7.43 35.68 -15.73
CA ASN A 82 8.85 35.89 -15.45
C ASN A 82 9.25 37.35 -15.71
N THR A 83 9.72 38.05 -14.69
CA THR A 83 10.11 39.47 -14.73
C THR A 83 11.58 39.72 -14.99
N SER A 84 12.42 38.69 -15.13
CA SER A 84 13.84 38.89 -15.53
C SER A 84 13.91 39.48 -16.94
N ARG A 85 15.00 40.16 -17.29
CA ARG A 85 15.25 40.60 -18.67
C ARG A 85 15.68 39.46 -19.61
N PHE A 86 15.66 38.22 -19.14
CA PHE A 86 16.14 37.06 -19.89
C PHE A 86 15.00 36.14 -20.31
N THR A 87 15.20 35.48 -21.45
CA THR A 87 14.50 34.24 -21.84
C THR A 87 15.55 33.16 -22.06
N MET A 88 15.13 31.90 -22.13
CA MET A 88 16.10 30.82 -22.36
C MET A 88 16.70 30.89 -23.78
N GLY A 89 15.89 31.21 -24.80
CA GLY A 89 16.31 31.10 -26.20
C GLY A 89 15.94 32.26 -27.15
N LEU A 90 15.08 33.20 -26.73
CA LEU A 90 14.53 34.25 -27.60
C LEU A 90 15.10 35.64 -27.28
N ASN A 91 15.64 36.31 -28.29
CA ASN A 91 15.98 37.72 -28.20
C ASN A 91 14.79 38.60 -28.59
N SER A 92 14.69 39.77 -27.98
CA SER A 92 13.69 40.76 -28.39
C SER A 92 13.93 41.23 -29.84
N PRO A 93 12.88 41.70 -30.53
CA PRO A 93 13.04 42.48 -31.75
C PRO A 93 14.00 43.67 -31.53
N LYS A 94 14.68 44.12 -32.59
CA LYS A 94 15.67 45.21 -32.51
C LYS A 94 15.07 46.55 -32.08
N ASP A 95 13.78 46.73 -32.33
CA ASP A 95 12.98 47.92 -32.06
C ASP A 95 12.07 47.78 -30.84
N ALA A 96 12.24 46.72 -30.02
CA ALA A 96 11.50 46.52 -28.79
C ALA A 96 11.70 47.69 -27.82
N LYS A 97 10.60 48.20 -27.28
CA LYS A 97 10.59 49.30 -26.30
C LYS A 97 11.12 48.83 -24.94
N PHE A 98 10.87 47.58 -24.60
CA PHE A 98 11.40 46.91 -23.40
C PHE A 98 12.22 45.69 -23.82
N PRO A 99 13.53 45.87 -24.12
CA PRO A 99 14.36 44.81 -24.67
C PRO A 99 14.62 43.69 -23.65
N PHE A 100 14.75 42.48 -24.18
CA PHE A 100 15.11 41.28 -23.43
C PHE A 100 16.08 40.43 -24.25
N ALA A 101 16.90 39.64 -23.57
CA ALA A 101 17.94 38.84 -24.20
C ALA A 101 17.74 37.35 -23.96
N SER A 102 18.14 36.54 -24.93
CA SER A 102 18.39 35.12 -24.71
C SER A 102 19.59 34.95 -23.77
N LEU A 103 19.56 33.95 -22.89
CA LEU A 103 20.72 33.55 -22.09
C LEU A 103 21.97 33.26 -22.95
N MET A 104 21.75 32.84 -24.21
CA MET A 104 22.81 32.53 -25.16
C MET A 104 23.51 33.77 -25.74
N SER A 105 22.98 34.96 -25.51
CA SER A 105 23.50 36.21 -26.10
C SER A 105 24.71 36.79 -25.37
N ASP A 106 24.98 36.35 -24.14
CA ASP A 106 26.12 36.78 -23.33
C ASP A 106 26.77 35.55 -22.65
N PRO A 107 27.59 34.78 -23.40
CA PRO A 107 28.19 33.54 -22.92
C PRO A 107 29.10 33.74 -21.70
N ASP A 108 29.78 34.90 -21.61
CA ASP A 108 30.74 35.20 -20.54
C ASP A 108 30.04 35.35 -19.16
N HIS A 109 28.76 35.74 -19.15
CA HIS A 109 27.96 35.95 -17.94
C HIS A 109 26.77 35.00 -17.83
N ILE A 110 26.77 33.90 -18.60
CA ILE A 110 25.60 33.02 -18.71
C ILE A 110 25.15 32.45 -17.35
N ASP A 111 26.07 32.12 -16.45
CA ASP A 111 25.74 31.57 -15.13
C ASP A 111 24.99 32.60 -14.27
N SER A 112 25.51 33.83 -14.18
CA SER A 112 24.83 34.92 -13.47
C SER A 112 23.49 35.32 -14.12
N ASN A 113 23.43 35.26 -15.46
CA ASN A 113 22.20 35.55 -16.19
C ASN A 113 21.15 34.46 -15.96
N LEU A 114 21.58 33.20 -15.85
CA LEU A 114 20.71 32.06 -15.51
C LEU A 114 20.15 32.21 -14.08
N GLU A 115 20.96 32.64 -13.11
CA GLU A 115 20.48 32.96 -11.76
C GLU A 115 19.40 34.06 -11.78
N GLU A 116 19.65 35.19 -12.47
CA GLU A 116 18.66 36.27 -12.62
C GLU A 116 17.38 35.78 -13.34
N TYR A 117 17.53 34.93 -14.36
CA TYR A 117 16.43 34.31 -15.07
C TYR A 117 15.56 33.46 -14.14
N LEU A 118 16.18 32.63 -13.29
CA LEU A 118 15.49 31.80 -12.31
C LEU A 118 14.80 32.66 -11.25
N ASP A 119 15.43 33.73 -10.77
CA ASP A 119 14.87 34.67 -9.79
C ASP A 119 13.67 35.46 -10.32
N GLY A 120 13.58 35.64 -11.63
CA GLY A 120 12.50 36.38 -12.27
C GLY A 120 11.13 35.71 -12.23
N PHE A 121 11.04 34.40 -11.95
CA PHE A 121 9.78 33.66 -11.96
C PHE A 121 8.87 33.98 -10.77
N SER A 122 7.55 33.88 -10.99
CA SER A 122 6.51 34.00 -9.94
C SER A 122 6.61 32.92 -8.86
N ASP A 123 6.05 33.19 -7.67
CA ASP A 123 6.21 32.35 -6.47
C ASP A 123 5.85 30.87 -6.66
N ASN A 124 4.79 30.58 -7.42
CA ASN A 124 4.40 29.21 -7.76
C ASN A 124 5.46 28.46 -8.59
N VAL A 125 6.16 29.15 -9.50
CA VAL A 125 7.27 28.58 -10.27
C VAL A 125 8.55 28.56 -9.44
N GLN A 126 8.75 29.49 -8.50
CA GLN A 126 9.83 29.39 -7.50
C GLN A 126 9.71 28.13 -6.66
N GLU A 127 8.49 27.74 -6.29
CA GLU A 127 8.27 26.47 -5.59
C GLU A 127 8.69 25.28 -6.45
N ILE A 128 8.27 25.24 -7.73
CA ILE A 128 8.68 24.20 -8.70
C ILE A 128 10.22 24.11 -8.79
N ILE A 129 10.90 25.25 -8.96
CA ILE A 129 12.38 25.33 -9.02
C ILE A 129 13.01 24.78 -7.73
N SER A 130 12.44 25.12 -6.56
CA SER A 130 12.91 24.66 -5.26
C SER A 130 12.77 23.14 -5.10
N LYS A 131 11.63 22.57 -5.53
CA LYS A 131 11.36 21.13 -5.45
C LYS A 131 12.30 20.29 -6.32
N PHE A 132 12.70 20.83 -7.46
CA PHE A 132 13.73 20.24 -8.33
C PHE A 132 15.15 20.45 -7.81
N LYS A 133 15.38 21.33 -6.82
CA LYS A 133 16.70 21.65 -6.27
C LYS A 133 17.69 22.13 -7.34
N ILE A 134 17.22 22.84 -8.36
CA ILE A 134 18.03 23.32 -9.50
C ILE A 134 19.20 24.17 -9.02
N ARG A 135 18.96 25.03 -8.03
CA ARG A 135 19.97 25.94 -7.48
C ARG A 135 21.18 25.22 -6.89
N ASN A 136 20.99 24.00 -6.39
CA ASN A 136 22.08 23.19 -5.85
C ASN A 136 23.03 22.67 -6.95
N GLN A 137 22.60 22.70 -8.22
CA GLN A 137 23.36 22.19 -9.35
C GLN A 137 24.12 23.29 -10.10
N LEU A 138 23.77 24.58 -9.89
CA LEU A 138 24.32 25.69 -10.66
C LEU A 138 25.83 25.83 -10.49
N GLU A 139 26.35 25.67 -9.26
CA GLU A 139 27.79 25.73 -8.98
C GLU A 139 28.55 24.64 -9.73
N THR A 140 28.04 23.40 -9.73
CA THR A 140 28.63 22.29 -10.49
C THR A 140 28.61 22.55 -12.00
N MET A 141 27.52 23.09 -12.54
CA MET A 141 27.42 23.43 -13.96
C MET A 141 28.40 24.52 -14.38
N LYS A 142 28.57 25.53 -13.52
CA LYS A 142 29.51 26.64 -13.71
C LYS A 142 30.96 26.17 -13.68
N ASP A 143 31.34 25.40 -12.65
CA ASP A 143 32.70 24.89 -12.51
C ASP A 143 33.10 23.95 -13.66
N ALA A 144 32.12 23.19 -14.19
CA ALA A 144 32.31 22.34 -15.35
C ALA A 144 32.23 23.08 -16.70
N GLY A 145 31.77 24.34 -16.71
CA GLY A 145 31.63 25.15 -17.93
C GLY A 145 30.56 24.63 -18.91
N ILE A 146 29.52 23.95 -18.42
CA ILE A 146 28.51 23.29 -19.29
C ILE A 146 27.22 24.08 -19.48
N THR A 147 27.02 25.18 -18.75
CA THR A 147 25.77 25.95 -18.75
C THR A 147 25.35 26.36 -20.17
N TYR A 148 26.26 26.92 -20.96
CA TYR A 148 25.98 27.31 -22.35
C TYR A 148 25.53 26.13 -23.21
N SER A 149 26.30 25.05 -23.22
CA SER A 149 26.00 23.84 -23.99
C SER A 149 24.65 23.23 -23.60
N LEU A 150 24.30 23.27 -22.30
CA LEU A 150 23.01 22.80 -21.83
C LEU A 150 21.85 23.64 -22.36
N ILE A 151 21.93 24.96 -22.22
CA ILE A 151 20.90 25.88 -22.70
C ILE A 151 20.78 25.80 -24.23
N GLU A 152 21.89 25.65 -24.95
CA GLU A 152 21.92 25.45 -26.41
C GLU A 152 21.07 24.23 -26.82
N LYS A 153 21.22 23.10 -26.12
CA LYS A 153 20.44 21.90 -26.42
C LYS A 153 18.94 22.12 -26.20
N PHE A 154 18.54 22.70 -25.07
CA PHE A 154 17.11 22.93 -24.78
C PHE A 154 16.48 24.01 -25.67
N THR A 155 17.28 24.89 -26.25
CA THR A 155 16.82 25.93 -27.17
C THR A 155 16.99 25.56 -28.65
N SER A 156 17.48 24.35 -28.93
CA SER A 156 17.68 23.85 -30.28
C SER A 156 16.39 23.80 -31.09
N ASN A 157 16.48 24.21 -32.36
CA ASN A 157 15.37 24.14 -33.31
C ASN A 157 15.06 22.70 -33.79
N GLU A 158 15.82 21.69 -33.36
CA GLU A 158 15.57 20.28 -33.70
C GLU A 158 14.39 19.68 -32.92
N ILE A 159 13.98 20.32 -31.81
CA ILE A 159 12.80 19.93 -31.03
C ILE A 159 11.81 21.09 -30.93
N ASN A 160 10.54 20.75 -30.73
CA ASN A 160 9.49 21.74 -30.50
C ASN A 160 8.76 21.47 -29.19
N LEU A 161 9.05 22.28 -28.18
CA LEU A 161 8.34 22.28 -26.89
C LEU A 161 7.28 23.38 -26.82
N SER A 162 6.89 24.00 -27.95
CA SER A 162 5.87 25.06 -27.98
C SER A 162 4.49 24.53 -28.37
N THR A 163 3.45 25.35 -28.20
CA THR A 163 2.08 25.06 -28.65
C THR A 163 1.83 25.43 -30.11
N THR A 164 2.84 25.92 -30.83
CA THR A 164 2.76 26.34 -32.23
C THR A 164 3.69 25.51 -33.11
N GLU A 165 3.41 25.46 -34.41
CA GLU A 165 4.31 24.79 -35.36
C GLU A 165 5.63 25.55 -35.46
N LYS A 166 6.76 24.84 -35.41
CA LYS A 166 8.11 25.39 -35.64
C LYS A 166 8.78 24.71 -36.83
N LYS A 167 9.90 25.26 -37.31
CA LYS A 167 10.74 24.62 -38.33
C LYS A 167 12.12 24.31 -37.77
N ASN A 168 12.66 23.14 -38.11
CA ASN A 168 14.04 22.80 -37.75
C ASN A 168 15.07 23.44 -38.69
N SER A 169 16.35 23.16 -38.45
CA SER A 169 17.47 23.69 -39.26
C SER A 169 17.38 23.33 -40.75
N LYS A 170 16.69 22.24 -41.09
CA LYS A 170 16.46 21.76 -42.46
C LYS A 170 15.18 22.33 -43.10
N GLY A 171 14.43 23.16 -42.37
CA GLY A 171 13.15 23.72 -42.82
C GLY A 171 11.96 22.76 -42.69
N GLU A 172 12.15 21.60 -42.07
CA GLU A 172 11.09 20.62 -41.83
C GLU A 172 10.16 21.13 -40.72
N LYS A 173 8.84 20.91 -40.88
CA LYS A 173 7.84 21.32 -39.91
C LYS A 173 7.85 20.38 -38.70
N LEU A 174 8.04 20.95 -37.52
CA LEU A 174 7.87 20.29 -36.24
C LEU A 174 6.47 20.63 -35.69
N PRO A 175 5.62 19.61 -35.44
CA PRO A 175 4.26 19.85 -34.96
C PRO A 175 4.27 20.49 -33.57
N PRO A 176 3.18 21.19 -33.19
CA PRO A 176 3.03 21.71 -31.84
C PRO A 176 2.95 20.58 -30.80
N LEU A 177 3.45 20.84 -29.59
CA LEU A 177 3.37 19.95 -28.45
C LEU A 177 2.20 20.37 -27.54
N THR A 178 1.15 19.56 -27.50
CA THR A 178 0.01 19.75 -26.59
C THR A 178 0.41 19.45 -25.15
N ASN A 179 -0.40 19.91 -24.17
CA ASN A 179 -0.13 19.61 -22.75
C ASN A 179 -0.14 18.09 -22.50
N LEU A 180 -1.13 17.39 -23.06
CA LEU A 180 -1.17 15.94 -23.03
C LEU A 180 0.10 15.29 -23.63
N GLY A 181 0.57 15.81 -24.78
CA GLY A 181 1.81 15.35 -25.40
C GLY A 181 3.04 15.61 -24.52
N MET A 182 3.06 16.74 -23.80
CA MET A 182 4.11 17.06 -22.83
C MET A 182 4.11 16.08 -21.65
N GLY A 183 2.93 15.75 -21.13
CA GLY A 183 2.77 14.71 -20.10
C GLY A 183 3.40 13.38 -20.54
N TYR A 184 3.14 12.94 -21.78
CA TYR A 184 3.78 11.75 -22.35
C TYR A 184 5.31 11.87 -22.43
N VAL A 185 5.84 13.03 -22.83
CA VAL A 185 7.30 13.25 -22.88
C VAL A 185 7.90 13.11 -21.48
N PHE A 186 7.28 13.70 -20.45
CA PHE A 186 7.78 13.58 -19.07
C PHE A 186 7.71 12.15 -18.54
N GLU A 187 6.61 11.46 -18.74
CA GLU A 187 6.42 10.08 -18.27
C GLU A 187 7.47 9.13 -18.88
N GLU A 188 7.72 9.26 -20.18
CA GLU A 188 8.73 8.45 -20.86
C GLU A 188 10.17 8.82 -20.41
N LEU A 189 10.45 10.09 -20.15
CA LEU A 189 11.76 10.49 -19.58
C LEU A 189 11.96 9.90 -18.19
N ILE A 190 10.97 10.01 -17.30
CA ILE A 190 11.02 9.43 -15.94
C ILE A 190 11.18 7.91 -16.03
N ARG A 191 10.42 7.24 -16.90
CA ARG A 191 10.52 5.79 -17.12
C ARG A 191 11.94 5.39 -17.50
N LYS A 192 12.55 6.07 -18.49
CA LYS A 192 13.93 5.81 -18.91
C LYS A 192 14.94 6.02 -17.77
N PHE A 193 14.81 7.08 -16.97
CA PHE A 193 15.70 7.32 -15.82
C PHE A 193 15.60 6.24 -14.75
N ASN A 194 14.39 5.78 -14.45
CA ASN A 194 14.20 4.73 -13.46
C ASN A 194 14.74 3.38 -13.96
N GLU A 195 14.54 3.05 -15.24
CA GLU A 195 15.13 1.86 -15.88
C GLU A 195 16.66 1.85 -15.82
N GLU A 196 17.32 3.00 -16.02
CA GLU A 196 18.78 3.09 -15.91
C GLU A 196 19.31 3.01 -14.48
N ASN A 197 18.54 3.48 -13.50
CA ASN A 197 18.95 3.50 -12.09
C ASN A 197 18.64 2.21 -11.33
N ASN A 198 18.01 1.21 -11.96
CA ASN A 198 17.43 0.04 -11.28
C ASN A 198 16.52 0.41 -10.09
N GLU A 199 15.97 1.64 -10.10
CA GLU A 199 14.92 2.05 -9.17
C GLU A 199 13.60 1.48 -9.67
N GLU A 200 12.73 1.04 -8.76
CA GLU A 200 11.41 0.50 -9.13
C GLU A 200 10.62 1.60 -9.88
N ALA A 201 10.60 1.55 -11.21
CA ALA A 201 10.05 2.59 -12.07
C ALA A 201 8.52 2.74 -11.99
N GLY A 202 7.87 2.09 -11.02
CA GLY A 202 6.48 1.64 -11.12
C GLY A 202 5.49 2.27 -10.19
N GLU A 203 5.97 3.09 -9.26
CA GLU A 203 5.10 3.76 -8.30
C GLU A 203 4.63 5.13 -8.79
N HIS A 204 5.09 5.54 -9.97
CA HIS A 204 4.90 6.90 -10.47
C HIS A 204 4.08 6.98 -11.75
N PHE A 205 3.78 5.86 -12.44
CA PHE A 205 3.05 5.93 -13.70
C PHE A 205 2.06 4.78 -13.93
N THR A 206 0.85 5.16 -14.31
CA THR A 206 -0.24 4.25 -14.68
C THR A 206 -0.35 4.20 -16.19
N PRO A 207 -0.25 3.02 -16.83
CA PRO A 207 -0.44 2.89 -18.28
C PRO A 207 -1.73 3.57 -18.77
N ARG A 208 -1.64 4.28 -19.89
CA ARG A 208 -2.73 5.14 -20.40
C ARG A 208 -4.02 4.38 -20.66
N GLU A 209 -3.92 3.15 -21.15
CA GLU A 209 -5.07 2.30 -21.41
C GLU A 209 -5.81 1.88 -20.13
N ILE A 210 -5.11 1.82 -18.98
CA ILE A 210 -5.73 1.57 -17.68
C ILE A 210 -6.45 2.83 -17.20
N ILE A 211 -5.82 4.00 -17.34
CA ILE A 211 -6.46 5.29 -17.05
C ILE A 211 -7.73 5.43 -17.89
N ARG A 212 -7.66 5.16 -19.20
CA ARG A 212 -8.82 5.19 -20.10
C ARG A 212 -9.91 4.23 -19.67
N LEU A 213 -9.58 3.00 -19.28
CA LEU A 213 -10.58 2.06 -18.75
C LEU A 213 -11.26 2.63 -17.49
N MET A 214 -10.49 3.17 -16.55
CA MET A 214 -11.04 3.78 -15.33
C MET A 214 -11.96 4.97 -15.66
N THR A 215 -11.57 5.85 -16.59
CA THR A 215 -12.40 7.00 -16.98
C THR A 215 -13.69 6.56 -17.66
N HIS A 216 -13.67 5.55 -18.55
CA HIS A 216 -14.89 5.02 -19.17
C HIS A 216 -15.85 4.48 -18.11
N VAL A 217 -15.37 3.65 -17.18
CA VAL A 217 -16.19 3.07 -16.11
C VAL A 217 -16.76 4.13 -15.16
N ILE A 218 -16.02 5.21 -14.91
CA ILE A 218 -16.45 6.30 -14.01
C ILE A 218 -17.44 7.25 -14.68
N PHE A 219 -17.21 7.64 -15.93
CA PHE A 219 -17.94 8.74 -16.57
C PHE A 219 -19.05 8.29 -17.52
N GLU A 220 -18.89 7.20 -18.28
CA GLU A 220 -19.95 6.73 -19.19
C GLU A 220 -21.31 6.47 -18.52
N PRO A 221 -21.36 5.83 -17.33
CA PRO A 221 -22.65 5.48 -16.71
C PRO A 221 -23.49 6.69 -16.28
N ILE A 222 -22.88 7.87 -16.18
CA ILE A 222 -23.51 9.10 -15.69
C ILE A 222 -23.50 10.21 -16.73
N LYS A 223 -23.08 9.94 -17.97
CA LYS A 223 -22.93 10.97 -19.01
C LYS A 223 -24.20 11.80 -19.18
N ASP A 224 -25.37 11.17 -19.06
CA ASP A 224 -26.68 11.79 -19.19
C ASP A 224 -27.11 12.53 -17.92
N ASP A 225 -26.59 12.14 -16.75
CA ASP A 225 -26.87 12.74 -15.44
C ASP A 225 -26.03 14.00 -15.16
N LEU A 226 -24.94 14.23 -15.91
CA LEU A 226 -24.17 15.47 -15.83
C LEU A 226 -25.07 16.67 -16.17
N LYS A 227 -25.02 17.72 -15.35
CA LYS A 227 -25.83 18.92 -15.49
C LYS A 227 -25.23 19.85 -16.54
N GLU A 228 -26.08 20.47 -17.33
CA GLU A 228 -25.67 21.59 -18.20
C GLU A 228 -25.03 22.69 -17.34
N HIS A 229 -23.86 23.18 -17.77
CA HIS A 229 -23.02 24.10 -17.00
C HIS A 229 -22.65 23.60 -15.59
N GLY A 230 -22.69 22.29 -15.38
CA GLY A 230 -22.30 21.66 -14.13
C GLY A 230 -20.81 21.84 -13.83
N THR A 231 -20.52 22.00 -12.55
CA THR A 231 -19.15 22.10 -12.03
C THR A 231 -18.85 20.89 -11.17
N TYR A 232 -17.78 20.18 -11.49
CA TYR A 232 -17.38 18.95 -10.83
C TYR A 232 -15.91 19.01 -10.41
N SER A 233 -15.53 18.17 -9.45
CA SER A 233 -14.14 18.03 -9.01
C SER A 233 -13.61 16.61 -9.22
N ILE A 234 -12.36 16.52 -9.68
CA ILE A 234 -11.62 15.27 -9.89
C ILE A 234 -10.43 15.28 -8.94
N TYR A 235 -10.25 14.22 -8.15
CA TYR A 235 -9.15 14.12 -7.18
C TYR A 235 -8.33 12.83 -7.30
N ASP A 236 -7.01 12.98 -7.26
CA ASP A 236 -6.06 11.87 -7.14
C ASP A 236 -5.15 12.03 -5.90
N PRO A 237 -5.29 11.18 -4.87
CA PRO A 237 -4.48 11.21 -3.65
C PRO A 237 -3.01 10.76 -3.82
N ALA A 238 -2.62 10.27 -4.99
CA ALA A 238 -1.25 9.86 -5.30
C ALA A 238 -0.98 10.20 -6.77
N CYS A 239 -1.07 11.49 -7.09
CA CYS A 239 -1.27 11.96 -8.46
C CYS A 239 -0.07 11.79 -9.39
N GLY A 240 1.12 11.47 -8.84
CA GLY A 240 2.31 11.31 -9.64
C GLY A 240 2.56 12.55 -10.50
N SER A 241 2.78 12.34 -11.80
CA SER A 241 3.01 13.42 -12.78
C SER A 241 1.76 14.22 -13.14
N GLY A 242 0.57 13.85 -12.63
CA GLY A 242 -0.70 14.46 -13.00
C GLY A 242 -1.36 13.86 -14.25
N GLY A 243 -0.73 12.85 -14.88
CA GLY A 243 -1.25 12.24 -16.12
C GLY A 243 -2.68 11.69 -15.99
N MET A 244 -3.00 11.08 -14.84
CA MET A 244 -4.35 10.56 -14.56
C MET A 244 -5.39 11.66 -14.43
N LEU A 245 -5.06 12.77 -13.77
CA LEU A 245 -5.94 13.93 -13.64
C LEU A 245 -6.24 14.53 -15.02
N THR A 246 -5.20 14.72 -15.83
CA THR A 246 -5.31 15.32 -17.16
C THR A 246 -6.18 14.48 -18.11
N GLU A 247 -5.97 13.17 -18.17
CA GLU A 247 -6.80 12.28 -19.00
C GLU A 247 -8.24 12.19 -18.52
N SER A 248 -8.44 12.24 -17.20
CA SER A 248 -9.78 12.20 -16.61
C SER A 248 -10.59 13.44 -16.99
N GLU A 249 -9.98 14.62 -16.93
CA GLU A 249 -10.60 15.86 -17.40
C GLU A 249 -10.88 15.80 -18.90
N ASP A 250 -9.89 15.43 -19.72
CA ASP A 250 -10.02 15.40 -21.18
C ASP A 250 -11.19 14.47 -21.60
N PHE A 251 -11.27 13.27 -21.02
CA PHE A 251 -12.38 12.34 -21.27
C PHE A 251 -13.72 12.88 -20.75
N ALA A 252 -13.74 13.46 -19.55
CA ALA A 252 -14.96 14.02 -18.97
C ALA A 252 -15.50 15.19 -19.80
N LEU A 253 -14.63 16.03 -20.36
CA LEU A 253 -14.99 17.10 -21.30
C LEU A 253 -15.47 16.53 -22.64
N GLU A 254 -14.84 15.48 -23.16
CA GLU A 254 -15.27 14.82 -24.40
C GLU A 254 -16.71 14.31 -24.29
N ILE A 255 -17.03 13.56 -23.22
CA ILE A 255 -18.37 13.00 -23.03
C ILE A 255 -19.43 14.03 -22.62
N SER A 256 -19.00 15.21 -22.15
CA SER A 256 -19.89 16.29 -21.69
C SER A 256 -19.88 17.51 -22.61
N ASN A 257 -19.29 17.40 -23.80
CA ASN A 257 -18.99 18.54 -24.68
C ASN A 257 -20.23 19.42 -24.97
N GLU A 258 -21.40 18.80 -25.18
CA GLU A 258 -22.66 19.53 -25.42
C GLU A 258 -23.15 20.31 -24.18
N LYS A 259 -22.76 19.87 -22.98
CA LYS A 259 -23.24 20.37 -21.69
C LYS A 259 -22.38 21.48 -21.10
N LYS A 260 -21.21 21.78 -21.70
CA LYS A 260 -20.28 22.84 -21.24
C LYS A 260 -19.93 22.74 -19.75
N CYS A 261 -19.72 21.52 -19.27
CA CYS A 261 -19.31 21.26 -17.89
C CYS A 261 -17.91 21.81 -17.62
N LYS A 262 -17.60 22.03 -16.34
CA LYS A 262 -16.26 22.38 -15.86
C LYS A 262 -15.79 21.36 -14.83
N PHE A 263 -14.53 20.95 -14.92
CA PHE A 263 -13.91 20.02 -14.01
C PHE A 263 -12.71 20.71 -13.35
N TYR A 264 -12.66 20.68 -12.02
CA TYR A 264 -11.51 21.19 -11.26
C TYR A 264 -10.64 20.03 -10.81
N LEU A 265 -9.35 20.10 -11.13
CA LEU A 265 -8.39 19.04 -10.83
C LEU A 265 -7.74 19.26 -9.47
N TYR A 266 -7.70 18.22 -8.65
CA TYR A 266 -7.05 18.19 -7.35
C TYR A 266 -6.09 17.00 -7.26
N GLY A 267 -4.89 17.21 -6.73
CA GLY A 267 -3.87 16.17 -6.67
C GLY A 267 -3.03 16.27 -5.40
N GLN A 268 -2.52 15.14 -4.93
CA GLN A 268 -1.52 15.14 -3.85
C GLN A 268 -0.37 14.19 -4.19
N GLU A 269 0.85 14.65 -3.97
CA GLU A 269 2.07 13.90 -4.27
C GLU A 269 3.13 14.10 -3.18
N VAL A 270 3.80 13.01 -2.79
CA VAL A 270 4.83 12.99 -1.74
C VAL A 270 6.23 13.23 -2.30
N ASN A 271 6.48 12.83 -3.55
CA ASN A 271 7.74 13.00 -4.24
C ASN A 271 7.88 14.44 -4.78
N PRO A 272 8.92 15.20 -4.39
CA PRO A 272 9.03 16.61 -4.74
C PRO A 272 9.20 16.86 -6.24
N GLU A 273 9.96 16.03 -6.96
CA GLU A 273 10.17 16.19 -8.40
C GLU A 273 8.90 15.90 -9.18
N THR A 274 8.19 14.84 -8.79
CA THR A 274 6.95 14.44 -9.47
C THR A 274 5.84 15.44 -9.19
N TYR A 275 5.76 15.97 -7.95
CA TYR A 275 4.94 17.11 -7.59
C TYR A 275 5.25 18.32 -8.48
N ALA A 276 6.52 18.67 -8.67
CA ALA A 276 6.91 19.82 -9.48
C ALA A 276 6.50 19.66 -10.96
N ILE A 277 6.56 18.45 -11.51
CA ILE A 277 6.06 18.12 -12.85
C ILE A 277 4.53 18.28 -12.91
N CYS A 278 3.81 17.69 -11.96
CA CYS A 278 2.35 17.77 -11.89
C CYS A 278 1.87 19.21 -11.78
N THR A 279 2.42 19.99 -10.83
CA THR A 279 2.09 21.40 -10.64
C THR A 279 2.41 22.21 -11.89
N SER A 280 3.49 21.92 -12.61
CA SER A 280 3.81 22.59 -13.88
C SER A 280 2.76 22.32 -14.96
N ASP A 281 2.31 21.07 -15.12
CA ASP A 281 1.26 20.72 -16.08
C ASP A 281 -0.07 21.43 -15.76
N MET A 282 -0.45 21.43 -14.47
CA MET A 282 -1.66 22.09 -13.98
C MET A 282 -1.62 23.61 -14.20
N LEU A 283 -0.48 24.26 -13.94
CA LEU A 283 -0.30 25.69 -14.21
C LEU A 283 -0.47 26.02 -15.70
N ILE A 284 0.02 25.17 -16.60
CA ILE A 284 -0.11 25.39 -18.05
C ILE A 284 -1.58 25.24 -18.50
N LYS A 285 -2.36 24.39 -17.82
CA LYS A 285 -3.80 24.24 -18.05
C LYS A 285 -4.63 25.39 -17.46
N GLY A 286 -4.03 26.26 -16.66
CA GLY A 286 -4.73 27.35 -15.98
C GLY A 286 -5.43 26.91 -14.69
N GLU A 287 -5.12 25.72 -14.18
CA GLU A 287 -5.57 25.25 -12.87
C GLU A 287 -4.85 26.02 -11.74
N SER A 288 -5.50 26.09 -10.58
CA SER A 288 -4.89 26.72 -9.41
C SER A 288 -3.75 25.84 -8.88
N PRO A 289 -2.55 26.39 -8.62
CA PRO A 289 -1.47 25.62 -7.98
C PRO A 289 -1.86 25.11 -6.59
N GLU A 290 -2.76 25.80 -5.89
CA GLU A 290 -3.27 25.38 -4.57
C GLU A 290 -4.09 24.08 -4.64
N ASN A 291 -4.52 23.66 -5.83
CA ASN A 291 -5.21 22.39 -6.00
C ASN A 291 -4.25 21.20 -6.06
N ILE A 292 -2.93 21.41 -6.08
CA ILE A 292 -1.93 20.35 -5.98
C ILE A 292 -1.19 20.49 -4.64
N ALA A 293 -1.35 19.48 -3.78
CA ALA A 293 -0.73 19.47 -2.46
C ALA A 293 0.57 18.66 -2.45
N PHE A 294 1.58 19.17 -1.75
CA PHE A 294 2.83 18.45 -1.51
C PHE A 294 2.85 17.76 -0.14
N GLY A 295 3.17 16.47 -0.12
CA GLY A 295 3.41 15.69 1.09
C GLY A 295 2.60 14.39 1.14
N SER A 296 2.83 13.58 2.16
CA SER A 296 2.14 12.30 2.33
C SER A 296 0.64 12.50 2.53
N THR A 297 -0.16 11.87 1.68
CA THR A 297 -1.63 11.82 1.81
C THR A 297 -2.06 11.22 3.14
N LEU A 298 -1.28 10.30 3.70
CA LEU A 298 -1.64 9.59 4.93
C LEU A 298 -1.45 10.49 6.16
N SER A 299 -0.27 11.08 6.35
CA SER A 299 0.02 11.92 7.53
C SER A 299 -0.32 13.40 7.38
N ARG A 300 -0.44 13.91 6.15
CA ARG A 300 -0.68 15.33 5.85
C ARG A 300 -1.78 15.46 4.82
N ASP A 301 -3.04 15.38 5.24
CA ASP A 301 -4.18 15.60 4.33
C ASP A 301 -4.05 16.97 3.64
N GLY A 302 -3.79 16.97 2.32
CA GLY A 302 -3.65 18.19 1.54
C GLY A 302 -4.99 18.94 1.36
N PHE A 303 -6.11 18.24 1.53
CA PHE A 303 -7.45 18.77 1.27
C PHE A 303 -8.41 18.42 2.41
N PRO A 304 -8.15 18.88 3.64
CA PRO A 304 -9.00 18.59 4.79
C PRO A 304 -10.42 19.12 4.55
N ASN A 305 -11.43 18.32 4.90
CA ASN A 305 -12.85 18.64 4.75
C ASN A 305 -13.35 18.86 3.31
N LYS A 306 -12.52 18.67 2.27
CA LYS A 306 -13.01 18.63 0.89
C LYS A 306 -13.63 17.28 0.56
N GLU A 307 -14.70 17.33 -0.22
CA GLU A 307 -15.36 16.18 -0.82
C GLU A 307 -15.31 16.31 -2.36
N PHE A 308 -15.18 15.21 -3.08
CA PHE A 308 -14.93 15.20 -4.53
C PHE A 308 -15.99 14.42 -5.30
N ASP A 309 -16.33 14.85 -6.53
CA ASP A 309 -17.30 14.12 -7.37
C ASP A 309 -16.67 12.84 -7.94
N PHE A 310 -15.44 12.96 -8.45
CA PHE A 310 -14.72 11.87 -9.09
C PHE A 310 -13.36 11.70 -8.44
N MET A 311 -12.95 10.46 -8.22
CA MET A 311 -11.62 10.18 -7.73
C MET A 311 -11.02 8.99 -8.47
N LEU A 312 -9.82 9.16 -9.00
CA LEU A 312 -9.10 8.13 -9.73
C LEU A 312 -7.70 8.06 -9.12
N SER A 313 -7.19 6.87 -8.85
CA SER A 313 -5.84 6.74 -8.28
C SER A 313 -5.20 5.37 -8.55
N ASN A 314 -3.87 5.37 -8.58
CA ASN A 314 -3.04 4.17 -8.52
C ASN A 314 -2.07 4.32 -7.33
N PRO A 315 -2.52 4.06 -6.09
CA PRO A 315 -1.69 4.22 -4.90
C PRO A 315 -0.53 3.20 -4.88
N PRO A 316 0.56 3.48 -4.15
CA PRO A 316 1.69 2.55 -4.04
C PRO A 316 1.28 1.21 -3.41
N TYR A 317 1.81 0.12 -3.96
CA TYR A 317 1.43 -1.25 -3.58
C TYR A 317 2.31 -1.76 -2.43
N GLY A 318 1.71 -2.27 -1.35
CA GLY A 318 2.46 -2.97 -0.30
C GLY A 318 3.53 -2.12 0.40
N LYS A 319 3.42 -0.79 0.34
CA LYS A 319 4.36 0.11 1.01
C LYS A 319 4.10 0.20 2.49
N SER A 320 5.19 0.21 3.26
CA SER A 320 5.15 0.53 4.68
C SER A 320 4.72 1.99 4.89
N TRP A 321 3.75 2.19 5.77
CA TRP A 321 3.27 3.50 6.22
C TRP A 321 3.70 3.82 7.66
N LYS A 322 4.72 3.12 8.18
CA LYS A 322 5.27 3.35 9.54
C LYS A 322 5.61 4.81 9.82
N VAL A 323 6.11 5.54 8.83
CA VAL A 323 6.47 6.96 8.96
C VAL A 323 5.25 7.87 9.15
N ASP A 324 4.07 7.42 8.72
CA ASP A 324 2.80 8.14 8.86
C ASP A 324 2.04 7.71 10.12
N MET A 325 2.48 6.64 10.79
CA MET A 325 1.71 5.98 11.85
C MET A 325 1.43 6.90 13.03
N ASP A 326 2.43 7.64 13.50
CA ASP A 326 2.29 8.51 14.68
C ASP A 326 1.31 9.67 14.46
N PHE A 327 1.02 10.02 13.20
CA PHE A 327 0.02 11.03 12.84
C PHE A 327 -1.40 10.46 12.84
N ILE A 328 -1.54 9.15 12.62
CA ILE A 328 -2.84 8.47 12.47
C ILE A 328 -3.25 7.76 13.76
N VAL A 329 -2.28 7.18 14.47
CA VAL A 329 -2.49 6.31 15.63
C VAL A 329 -1.79 6.91 16.85
N GLY A 330 -2.59 7.30 17.84
CA GLY A 330 -2.10 7.80 19.12
C GLY A 330 -1.85 6.68 20.14
N GLU A 331 -1.67 7.09 21.40
CA GLU A 331 -1.47 6.17 22.52
C GLU A 331 -2.58 5.11 22.61
N LYS A 332 -2.21 3.91 23.07
CA LYS A 332 -3.12 2.75 23.23
C LYS A 332 -3.84 2.34 21.94
N LYS A 333 -3.22 2.60 20.76
CA LYS A 333 -3.77 2.29 19.43
C LYS A 333 -5.06 3.06 19.08
N LYS A 334 -5.31 4.21 19.71
CA LYS A 334 -6.45 5.06 19.38
C LYS A 334 -6.22 5.73 18.03
N ILE A 335 -7.13 5.54 17.07
CA ILE A 335 -7.08 6.23 15.78
C ILE A 335 -7.50 7.69 15.98
N LEU A 336 -6.61 8.62 15.61
CA LEU A 336 -6.79 10.07 15.77
C LEU A 336 -7.43 10.72 14.54
N ASP A 337 -7.11 10.19 13.35
CA ASP A 337 -7.59 10.71 12.09
C ASP A 337 -8.95 10.11 11.71
N LEU A 338 -9.93 10.97 11.45
CA LEU A 338 -11.30 10.58 11.12
C LEU A 338 -11.40 9.72 9.86
N ARG A 339 -10.47 9.90 8.91
CA ARG A 339 -10.40 9.15 7.63
C ARG A 339 -10.18 7.66 7.84
N PHE A 340 -9.56 7.27 8.96
CA PHE A 340 -9.11 5.91 9.20
C PHE A 340 -9.80 5.25 10.40
N THR A 341 -10.86 5.84 10.94
CA THR A 341 -11.55 5.37 12.17
C THR A 341 -12.13 3.95 12.08
N LYS A 342 -12.27 3.40 10.88
CA LYS A 342 -12.79 2.05 10.63
C LYS A 342 -11.74 0.97 10.69
N GLY A 343 -10.47 1.33 10.81
CA GLY A 343 -9.38 0.38 10.90
C GLY A 343 -8.15 0.92 10.21
N VAL A 344 -6.99 0.42 10.63
CA VAL A 344 -5.73 0.64 9.96
C VAL A 344 -5.13 -0.73 9.61
N PRO A 345 -4.62 -0.92 8.39
CA PRO A 345 -3.99 -2.18 7.98
C PRO A 345 -2.67 -2.37 8.74
N ARG A 346 -2.01 -3.51 8.54
CA ARG A 346 -0.64 -3.70 9.06
C ARG A 346 0.29 -2.60 8.55
N SER A 347 1.22 -2.17 9.40
CA SER A 347 2.16 -1.08 9.11
C SER A 347 3.01 -1.27 7.84
N SER A 348 3.14 -2.52 7.38
CA SER A 348 3.89 -2.89 6.19
C SER A 348 3.12 -2.67 4.88
N ASP A 349 1.81 -2.46 4.92
CA ASP A 349 0.97 -2.26 3.73
C ASP A 349 -0.06 -1.15 3.99
N GLY A 350 0.17 0.02 3.41
CA GLY A 350 -0.71 1.20 3.54
C GLY A 350 -1.77 1.34 2.46
N GLN A 351 -1.89 0.39 1.52
CA GLN A 351 -2.68 0.58 0.30
C GLN A 351 -4.17 0.86 0.60
N LEU A 352 -4.77 0.12 1.55
CA LEU A 352 -6.17 0.32 1.95
C LEU A 352 -6.43 1.65 2.64
N LEU A 353 -5.39 2.34 3.14
CA LEU A 353 -5.55 3.70 3.69
C LEU A 353 -5.83 4.72 2.59
N PHE A 354 -5.27 4.57 1.39
CA PHE A 354 -5.60 5.44 0.26
C PHE A 354 -7.08 5.28 -0.15
N LEU A 355 -7.56 4.03 -0.23
CA LEU A 355 -8.97 3.76 -0.51
C LEU A 355 -9.89 4.31 0.59
N SER A 356 -9.51 4.17 1.87
CA SER A 356 -10.23 4.77 3.00
C SER A 356 -10.27 6.30 2.93
N ASN A 357 -9.16 6.94 2.54
CA ASN A 357 -9.10 8.39 2.32
C ASN A 357 -10.07 8.83 1.20
N MET A 358 -10.09 8.12 0.08
CA MET A 358 -11.01 8.41 -1.03
C MET A 358 -12.48 8.19 -0.61
N ALA A 359 -12.78 7.09 0.07
CA ALA A 359 -14.12 6.78 0.56
C ALA A 359 -14.62 7.85 1.56
N TYR A 360 -13.76 8.32 2.46
CA TYR A 360 -14.09 9.38 3.41
C TYR A 360 -14.41 10.73 2.72
N LYS A 361 -13.76 11.00 1.59
CA LYS A 361 -13.91 12.24 0.78
C LYS A 361 -15.01 12.15 -0.28
N MET A 362 -15.84 11.11 -0.28
CA MET A 362 -17.03 11.05 -1.13
C MET A 362 -18.08 12.08 -0.68
N LYS A 363 -18.73 12.75 -1.64
CA LYS A 363 -19.81 13.70 -1.42
C LYS A 363 -21.05 13.01 -0.85
N LYS A 364 -21.48 13.47 0.33
CA LYS A 364 -22.60 12.83 1.07
C LYS A 364 -23.98 13.39 0.72
N ARG A 365 -24.03 14.63 0.22
CA ARG A 365 -25.28 15.37 -0.04
C ARG A 365 -25.50 15.73 -1.51
N SER A 366 -24.66 15.20 -2.41
CA SER A 366 -24.79 15.39 -3.86
C SER A 366 -25.88 14.47 -4.42
N GLU A 367 -26.63 14.95 -5.42
CA GLU A 367 -27.59 14.13 -6.18
C GLU A 367 -26.87 13.01 -6.94
N LEU A 368 -25.71 13.32 -7.54
CA LEU A 368 -24.87 12.40 -8.29
C LEU A 368 -24.07 11.46 -7.37
N GLY A 369 -23.85 11.87 -6.12
CA GLY A 369 -22.89 11.21 -5.24
C GLY A 369 -21.44 11.41 -5.72
N SER A 370 -20.61 10.42 -5.43
CA SER A 370 -19.23 10.30 -5.87
C SER A 370 -18.97 8.94 -6.51
N ARG A 371 -18.03 8.93 -7.45
CA ARG A 371 -17.53 7.72 -8.09
C ARG A 371 -16.02 7.64 -7.97
N VAL A 372 -15.52 6.48 -7.55
CA VAL A 372 -14.11 6.23 -7.29
C VAL A 372 -13.61 5.06 -8.12
N ALA A 373 -12.47 5.20 -8.77
CA ALA A 373 -11.71 4.09 -9.35
C ALA A 373 -10.31 4.06 -8.72
N SER A 374 -9.94 2.97 -8.06
CA SER A 374 -8.60 2.83 -7.46
C SER A 374 -7.97 1.51 -7.83
N VAL A 375 -6.70 1.54 -8.25
CA VAL A 375 -5.96 0.33 -8.61
C VAL A 375 -5.30 -0.29 -7.38
N HIS A 376 -5.47 -1.61 -7.23
CA HIS A 376 -4.96 -2.39 -6.13
C HIS A 376 -4.27 -3.67 -6.60
N ASN A 377 -3.44 -4.27 -5.73
CA ASN A 377 -2.96 -5.64 -5.95
C ASN A 377 -3.88 -6.62 -5.20
N GLY A 378 -3.52 -7.92 -5.20
CA GLY A 378 -4.30 -8.93 -4.49
C GLY A 378 -4.42 -8.73 -2.97
N SER A 379 -3.49 -8.03 -2.31
CA SER A 379 -3.52 -7.92 -0.84
C SER A 379 -4.78 -7.22 -0.35
N ALA A 380 -5.23 -6.17 -1.06
CA ALA A 380 -6.45 -5.44 -0.73
C ALA A 380 -7.72 -6.31 -0.67
N LEU A 381 -7.76 -7.41 -1.42
CA LEU A 381 -8.95 -8.28 -1.54
C LEU A 381 -9.15 -9.20 -0.33
N PHE A 382 -8.08 -9.80 0.20
CA PHE A 382 -8.19 -10.92 1.14
C PHE A 382 -7.21 -10.85 2.32
N THR A 383 -6.29 -9.88 2.35
CA THR A 383 -5.36 -9.79 3.47
C THR A 383 -6.07 -9.35 4.74
N GLY A 384 -5.68 -9.92 5.88
CA GLY A 384 -6.22 -9.56 7.19
C GLY A 384 -7.30 -10.53 7.64
N ASP A 385 -7.16 -10.96 8.89
CA ASP A 385 -8.09 -11.89 9.54
C ASP A 385 -9.35 -11.15 10.04
N ALA A 386 -10.37 -11.89 10.46
CA ALA A 386 -11.57 -11.29 11.06
C ALA A 386 -11.22 -10.35 12.22
N GLY A 387 -11.82 -9.16 12.24
CA GLY A 387 -11.50 -8.09 13.19
C GLY A 387 -10.16 -7.36 12.97
N SER A 388 -9.36 -7.71 11.96
CA SER A 388 -8.19 -6.92 11.57
C SER A 388 -8.60 -5.64 10.82
N GLY A 389 -7.74 -4.63 10.81
CA GLY A 389 -8.06 -3.36 10.15
C GLY A 389 -8.30 -3.49 8.64
N GLU A 390 -7.60 -4.39 7.94
CA GLU A 390 -7.87 -4.67 6.53
C GLU A 390 -9.29 -5.22 6.32
N SER A 391 -9.70 -6.18 7.15
CA SER A 391 -11.04 -6.77 7.11
C SER A 391 -12.11 -5.73 7.46
N GLU A 392 -11.88 -4.90 8.49
CA GLU A 392 -12.83 -3.87 8.91
C GLU A 392 -12.98 -2.74 7.87
N ILE A 393 -11.92 -2.41 7.12
CA ILE A 393 -12.02 -1.46 5.99
C ILE A 393 -12.91 -2.05 4.89
N ARG A 394 -12.71 -3.32 4.50
CA ARG A 394 -13.56 -3.99 3.49
C ARG A 394 -15.01 -4.05 3.96
N ARG A 395 -15.22 -4.50 5.21
CA ARG A 395 -16.53 -4.52 5.87
C ARG A 395 -17.21 -3.16 5.76
N TRP A 396 -16.51 -2.09 6.12
CA TRP A 396 -17.05 -0.74 6.07
C TRP A 396 -17.50 -0.32 4.66
N LEU A 397 -16.69 -0.61 3.63
CA LEU A 397 -17.03 -0.27 2.24
C LEU A 397 -18.22 -1.09 1.72
N ILE A 398 -18.31 -2.36 2.10
CA ILE A 398 -19.35 -3.30 1.64
C ILE A 398 -20.67 -3.06 2.38
N GLU A 399 -20.66 -2.94 3.71
CA GLU A 399 -21.88 -2.71 4.52
C GLU A 399 -22.50 -1.34 4.27
N ASN A 400 -21.71 -0.33 3.85
CA ASN A 400 -22.26 0.96 3.40
C ASN A 400 -22.76 0.93 1.95
N ASP A 401 -22.68 -0.23 1.28
CA ASP A 401 -23.08 -0.43 -0.11
C ASP A 401 -22.35 0.49 -1.09
N TRP A 402 -21.06 0.77 -0.84
CA TRP A 402 -20.25 1.65 -1.69
C TRP A 402 -19.40 0.89 -2.69
N LEU A 403 -18.88 -0.29 -2.34
CA LEU A 403 -18.14 -1.13 -3.30
C LEU A 403 -19.11 -1.59 -4.40
N ASP A 404 -18.92 -1.13 -5.64
CA ASP A 404 -19.85 -1.35 -6.76
C ASP A 404 -19.37 -2.42 -7.73
N CYS A 405 -18.06 -2.42 -8.01
CA CYS A 405 -17.45 -3.39 -8.90
C CYS A 405 -15.97 -3.60 -8.57
N ILE A 406 -15.45 -4.80 -8.83
CA ILE A 406 -14.01 -5.07 -8.89
C ILE A 406 -13.68 -5.66 -10.25
N ILE A 407 -12.74 -5.04 -10.96
CA ILE A 407 -12.28 -5.48 -12.28
C ILE A 407 -10.89 -6.08 -12.15
N GLY A 408 -10.73 -7.39 -12.37
CA GLY A 408 -9.43 -8.06 -12.44
C GLY A 408 -8.77 -7.82 -13.80
N LEU A 409 -7.61 -7.16 -13.80
CA LEU A 409 -6.88 -6.80 -15.02
C LEU A 409 -5.99 -7.95 -15.52
N PRO A 410 -5.61 -7.95 -16.82
CA PRO A 410 -4.56 -8.81 -17.33
C PRO A 410 -3.25 -8.66 -16.54
N LYS A 411 -2.48 -9.76 -16.45
CA LYS A 411 -1.11 -9.70 -15.96
C LYS A 411 -0.23 -8.86 -16.88
N ASN A 412 0.91 -8.41 -16.38
CA ASN A 412 1.93 -7.70 -17.18
C ASN A 412 1.38 -6.44 -17.90
N MET A 413 0.39 -5.80 -17.30
CA MET A 413 -0.15 -4.53 -17.78
C MET A 413 0.67 -3.33 -17.30
N PHE A 414 1.35 -3.46 -16.17
CA PHE A 414 2.18 -2.43 -15.55
C PHE A 414 3.66 -2.64 -15.88
N TYR A 415 4.41 -1.54 -15.94
CA TYR A 415 5.83 -1.52 -16.34
C TYR A 415 6.75 -2.29 -15.39
N ASN A 416 6.38 -2.44 -14.11
CA ASN A 416 7.29 -2.95 -13.07
C ASN A 416 6.79 -4.19 -12.35
N THR A 417 5.61 -4.67 -12.71
CA THR A 417 5.06 -5.84 -12.06
C THR A 417 4.21 -6.68 -12.99
N GLY A 418 4.42 -7.99 -12.93
CA GLY A 418 3.59 -8.99 -13.58
C GLY A 418 2.47 -9.54 -12.68
N ILE A 419 2.25 -8.94 -11.51
CA ILE A 419 1.20 -9.38 -10.58
C ILE A 419 -0.19 -9.10 -11.14
N ASN A 420 -1.17 -9.84 -10.61
CA ASN A 420 -2.57 -9.51 -10.81
C ASN A 420 -2.88 -8.18 -10.11
N THR A 421 -3.55 -7.30 -10.84
CA THR A 421 -4.01 -6.01 -10.35
C THR A 421 -5.52 -5.90 -10.56
N TYR A 422 -6.16 -5.09 -9.74
CA TYR A 422 -7.61 -4.99 -9.67
C TYR A 422 -8.01 -3.52 -9.60
N ILE A 423 -9.06 -3.13 -10.31
CA ILE A 423 -9.65 -1.80 -10.17
C ILE A 423 -10.86 -1.92 -9.25
N PHE A 424 -10.79 -1.27 -8.10
CA PHE A 424 -11.91 -1.10 -7.18
C PHE A 424 -12.75 0.09 -7.63
N ILE A 425 -14.03 -0.16 -7.89
CA ILE A 425 -15.01 0.87 -8.24
C ILE A 425 -15.90 1.10 -7.02
N LEU A 426 -15.88 2.31 -6.47
CA LEU A 426 -16.84 2.74 -5.45
C LEU A 426 -17.87 3.69 -6.04
N ASN A 427 -19.11 3.55 -5.61
CA ASN A 427 -20.21 4.45 -5.93
C ASN A 427 -21.11 4.56 -4.70
N ASN A 428 -21.18 5.74 -4.07
CA ASN A 428 -22.05 5.97 -2.92
C ASN A 428 -23.50 6.35 -3.30
N LYS A 429 -23.80 6.37 -4.61
CA LYS A 429 -25.12 6.57 -5.19
C LYS A 429 -25.39 5.51 -6.26
N LYS A 430 -25.39 4.24 -5.85
CA LYS A 430 -25.71 3.13 -6.75
C LYS A 430 -27.12 3.26 -7.33
N PRO A 431 -27.33 2.98 -8.63
CA PRO A 431 -28.66 2.88 -9.21
C PRO A 431 -29.42 1.70 -8.57
N GLU A 432 -30.76 1.75 -8.55
CA GLU A 432 -31.59 0.76 -7.83
C GLU A 432 -31.22 -0.70 -8.15
N ARG A 433 -30.95 -1.02 -9.42
CA ARG A 433 -30.59 -2.39 -9.84
C ARG A 433 -29.29 -2.93 -9.21
N ARG A 434 -28.39 -2.05 -8.76
CA ARG A 434 -27.06 -2.35 -8.19
C ARG A 434 -27.02 -2.29 -6.66
N LYS A 435 -28.07 -1.79 -6.00
CA LYS A 435 -28.08 -1.68 -4.53
C LYS A 435 -27.98 -3.04 -3.86
N GLY A 436 -27.18 -3.10 -2.81
CA GLY A 436 -26.90 -4.33 -2.05
C GLY A 436 -26.04 -5.35 -2.80
N LYS A 437 -25.46 -4.98 -3.95
CA LYS A 437 -24.76 -5.89 -4.85
C LYS A 437 -23.38 -5.38 -5.24
N ILE A 438 -22.50 -6.33 -5.52
CA ILE A 438 -21.14 -6.11 -6.03
C ILE A 438 -20.96 -6.96 -7.29
N GLN A 439 -20.44 -6.35 -8.35
CA GLN A 439 -20.04 -7.05 -9.56
C GLN A 439 -18.54 -7.37 -9.53
N LEU A 440 -18.16 -8.61 -9.85
CA LEU A 440 -16.77 -8.97 -10.15
C LEU A 440 -16.65 -9.16 -11.67
N ILE A 441 -15.67 -8.50 -12.29
CA ILE A 441 -15.38 -8.62 -13.71
C ILE A 441 -13.96 -9.17 -13.90
N ASP A 442 -13.84 -10.37 -14.45
CA ASP A 442 -12.55 -10.96 -14.83
C ASP A 442 -12.18 -10.58 -16.27
N ALA A 443 -11.28 -9.61 -16.39
CA ALA A 443 -10.70 -9.18 -17.65
C ALA A 443 -9.29 -9.73 -17.86
N SER A 444 -8.86 -10.76 -17.11
CA SER A 444 -7.50 -11.29 -17.15
C SER A 444 -7.04 -11.77 -18.54
N GLU A 445 -7.97 -12.25 -19.36
CA GLU A 445 -7.75 -12.75 -20.72
C GLU A 445 -8.15 -11.74 -21.82
N ILE A 446 -8.50 -10.50 -21.46
CA ILE A 446 -8.91 -9.44 -22.41
C ILE A 446 -7.72 -8.51 -22.66
N TYR A 447 -6.85 -8.86 -23.59
CA TYR A 447 -5.66 -8.06 -23.93
C TYR A 447 -5.09 -8.41 -25.31
N GLN A 448 -4.19 -7.57 -25.82
CA GLN A 448 -3.28 -7.97 -26.89
C GLN A 448 -1.82 -7.96 -26.42
N LYS A 449 -0.99 -8.80 -27.03
CA LYS A 449 0.45 -8.83 -26.76
C LYS A 449 1.14 -7.66 -27.45
N MET A 450 1.99 -6.96 -26.71
CA MET A 450 2.83 -5.91 -27.26
C MET A 450 3.93 -6.51 -28.15
N ARG A 451 4.29 -5.82 -29.24
CA ARG A 451 5.40 -6.24 -30.11
C ARG A 451 6.76 -6.22 -29.39
N ARG A 452 6.93 -5.30 -28.44
CA ARG A 452 8.12 -5.15 -27.61
C ARG A 452 7.68 -4.86 -26.19
N SER A 453 8.21 -5.62 -25.24
CA SER A 453 7.99 -5.40 -23.82
C SER A 453 8.67 -4.10 -23.34
N LEU A 454 8.04 -3.43 -22.38
CA LEU A 454 8.56 -2.26 -21.68
C LEU A 454 8.65 -2.61 -20.19
N GLY A 455 9.85 -2.99 -19.73
CA GLY A 455 10.01 -3.63 -18.42
C GLY A 455 9.19 -4.93 -18.31
N SER A 456 8.41 -5.06 -17.25
CA SER A 456 7.44 -6.17 -17.06
C SER A 456 6.23 -6.07 -17.98
N LYS A 457 5.95 -4.89 -18.56
CA LYS A 457 4.78 -4.68 -19.39
C LYS A 457 4.92 -5.39 -20.72
N SER A 458 4.02 -6.32 -21.00
CA SER A 458 3.98 -7.09 -22.26
C SER A 458 2.58 -7.26 -22.83
N HIS A 459 1.56 -6.79 -22.11
CA HIS A 459 0.17 -6.76 -22.55
C HIS A 459 -0.36 -5.33 -22.56
N GLU A 460 -1.29 -5.05 -23.47
CA GLU A 460 -1.99 -3.77 -23.57
C GLU A 460 -3.48 -3.97 -23.90
N LEU A 461 -4.30 -2.98 -23.52
CA LEU A 461 -5.71 -2.92 -23.90
C LEU A 461 -5.85 -2.03 -25.14
N THR A 462 -6.61 -2.50 -26.12
CA THR A 462 -7.06 -1.67 -27.24
C THR A 462 -8.37 -0.96 -26.88
N ASP A 463 -8.82 -0.07 -27.76
CA ASP A 463 -10.11 0.61 -27.61
C ASP A 463 -11.26 -0.40 -27.59
N GLU A 464 -11.19 -1.46 -28.40
CA GLU A 464 -12.17 -2.55 -28.39
C GLU A 464 -12.20 -3.28 -27.05
N HIS A 465 -11.03 -3.56 -26.47
CA HIS A 465 -10.93 -4.20 -25.15
C HIS A 465 -11.49 -3.30 -24.04
N ILE A 466 -11.18 -2.00 -24.05
CA ILE A 466 -11.72 -1.03 -23.09
C ILE A 466 -13.25 -0.97 -23.20
N ASN A 467 -13.78 -0.89 -24.43
CA ASN A 467 -15.21 -0.91 -24.67
C ASN A 467 -15.85 -2.21 -24.18
N GLN A 468 -15.24 -3.36 -24.45
CA GLN A 468 -15.74 -4.66 -23.99
C GLN A 468 -15.85 -4.70 -22.46
N ILE A 469 -14.81 -4.30 -21.72
CA ILE A 469 -14.82 -4.31 -20.25
C ILE A 469 -15.84 -3.29 -19.71
N THR A 470 -15.93 -2.11 -20.34
CA THR A 470 -16.91 -1.08 -19.98
C THR A 470 -18.34 -1.58 -20.17
N GLN A 471 -18.62 -2.29 -21.27
CA GLN A 471 -19.93 -2.88 -21.53
C GLN A 471 -20.27 -4.00 -20.52
N LEU A 472 -19.30 -4.83 -20.10
CA LEU A 472 -19.53 -5.79 -19.02
C LEU A 472 -20.00 -5.10 -17.73
N TYR A 473 -19.40 -3.95 -17.38
CA TYR A 473 -19.82 -3.14 -16.24
C TYR A 473 -21.21 -2.51 -16.44
N LEU A 474 -21.47 -1.93 -17.62
CA LEU A 474 -22.75 -1.28 -17.92
C LEU A 474 -23.92 -2.27 -18.02
N ASP A 475 -23.72 -3.43 -18.64
CA ASP A 475 -24.75 -4.46 -18.76
C ASP A 475 -25.21 -4.95 -17.39
N PHE A 476 -24.28 -5.13 -16.44
CA PHE A 476 -24.54 -5.67 -15.09
C PHE A 476 -25.37 -6.96 -15.16
N ARG A 477 -24.81 -7.95 -15.86
CA ARG A 477 -25.41 -9.28 -16.04
C ARG A 477 -24.39 -10.39 -15.77
N GLU A 478 -24.89 -11.54 -15.36
CA GLU A 478 -24.10 -12.76 -15.20
C GLU A 478 -23.57 -13.27 -16.56
N THR A 479 -22.26 -13.49 -16.63
CA THR A 479 -21.55 -14.11 -17.77
C THR A 479 -20.35 -14.91 -17.23
N GLU A 480 -19.55 -15.51 -18.10
CA GLU A 480 -18.30 -16.15 -17.64
C GLU A 480 -17.31 -15.14 -17.04
N GLN A 481 -17.29 -13.92 -17.57
CA GLN A 481 -16.39 -12.83 -17.15
C GLN A 481 -17.01 -11.91 -16.10
N SER A 482 -18.33 -11.95 -15.86
CA SER A 482 -19.02 -11.03 -14.96
C SER A 482 -19.91 -11.80 -14.00
N LYS A 483 -19.64 -11.70 -12.70
CA LYS A 483 -20.42 -12.34 -11.63
C LYS A 483 -20.95 -11.30 -10.66
N ILE A 484 -22.18 -11.47 -10.18
CA ILE A 484 -22.88 -10.53 -9.32
C ILE A 484 -23.22 -11.23 -8.00
N PHE A 485 -22.82 -10.60 -6.91
CA PHE A 485 -22.98 -11.10 -5.56
C PHE A 485 -23.74 -10.08 -4.72
N ASN A 486 -24.44 -10.56 -3.69
CA ASN A 486 -24.94 -9.71 -2.62
C ASN A 486 -23.79 -9.30 -1.70
N ASN A 487 -23.94 -8.19 -0.99
CA ASN A 487 -22.93 -7.70 -0.05
C ASN A 487 -22.57 -8.75 1.02
N GLU A 488 -23.55 -9.52 1.49
CA GLU A 488 -23.37 -10.55 2.53
C GLU A 488 -22.53 -11.75 2.06
N ASP A 489 -22.44 -12.00 0.75
CA ASP A 489 -21.69 -13.13 0.17
C ASP A 489 -20.17 -13.02 0.42
N PHE A 490 -19.67 -11.83 0.77
CA PHE A 490 -18.25 -11.56 1.04
C PHE A 490 -17.89 -11.56 2.52
N GLY A 491 -18.89 -11.66 3.40
CA GLY A 491 -18.67 -11.72 4.83
C GLY A 491 -18.70 -13.15 5.35
N TYR A 492 -17.94 -13.38 6.42
CA TYR A 492 -17.92 -14.64 7.14
C TYR A 492 -17.84 -14.39 8.65
N GLN A 493 -18.27 -15.37 9.43
CA GLN A 493 -18.10 -15.44 10.87
C GLN A 493 -16.96 -16.41 11.15
N LYS A 494 -15.88 -15.88 11.74
CA LYS A 494 -14.78 -16.70 12.24
C LYS A 494 -15.14 -17.20 13.63
N ILE A 495 -15.54 -18.46 13.72
CA ILE A 495 -15.86 -19.10 14.99
C ILE A 495 -14.60 -19.75 15.58
N ILE A 496 -14.46 -19.70 16.90
CA ILE A 496 -13.41 -20.43 17.61
C ILE A 496 -13.99 -21.75 18.10
N VAL A 497 -13.39 -22.84 17.64
CA VAL A 497 -13.76 -24.20 18.01
C VAL A 497 -12.87 -24.64 19.16
N GLU A 498 -13.46 -24.77 20.35
CA GLU A 498 -12.77 -25.25 21.54
C GLU A 498 -13.05 -26.73 21.74
N ARG A 499 -12.04 -27.44 22.25
CA ARG A 499 -12.12 -28.86 22.62
C ARG A 499 -11.76 -29.02 24.09
N PRO A 500 -12.32 -30.04 24.78
CA PRO A 500 -12.07 -30.18 26.22
C PRO A 500 -10.64 -30.66 26.46
N LEU A 501 -9.97 -30.03 27.41
CA LEU A 501 -8.72 -30.51 27.96
C LEU A 501 -8.95 -31.86 28.66
N ARG A 502 -8.11 -32.84 28.35
CA ARG A 502 -8.13 -34.17 28.95
C ARG A 502 -6.77 -34.47 29.53
N LEU A 503 -6.74 -34.73 30.83
CA LEU A 503 -5.51 -34.95 31.58
C LEU A 503 -5.59 -36.26 32.33
N LYS A 504 -4.55 -37.08 32.21
CA LYS A 504 -4.24 -38.09 33.22
C LYS A 504 -3.36 -37.50 34.29
N ALA A 505 -3.32 -38.13 35.46
CA ALA A 505 -2.38 -37.75 36.49
C ALA A 505 -1.79 -38.94 37.26
N GLN A 506 -0.54 -38.83 37.67
CA GLN A 506 0.12 -39.86 38.46
C GLN A 506 1.28 -39.28 39.29
N LEU A 507 1.32 -39.60 40.59
CA LEU A 507 2.37 -39.20 41.52
C LEU A 507 3.62 -40.09 41.38
N LYS A 508 4.35 -39.93 40.28
CA LYS A 508 5.59 -40.66 40.01
C LYS A 508 6.76 -40.13 40.86
N GLU A 509 7.63 -41.04 41.29
CA GLU A 509 8.79 -40.67 42.12
C GLU A 509 9.76 -39.74 41.36
N GLU A 510 10.02 -40.07 40.10
CA GLU A 510 10.90 -39.31 39.22
C GLU A 510 10.47 -37.84 39.14
N VAL A 511 9.17 -37.57 39.01
CA VAL A 511 8.60 -36.22 38.92
C VAL A 511 8.74 -35.46 40.26
N ILE A 512 8.58 -36.16 41.39
CA ILE A 512 8.78 -35.55 42.71
C ILE A 512 10.22 -35.09 42.89
N GLU A 513 11.19 -35.89 42.45
CA GLU A 513 12.59 -35.50 42.48
C GLU A 513 12.85 -34.26 41.61
N GLU A 514 12.18 -34.13 40.47
CA GLU A 514 12.31 -32.94 39.62
C GLU A 514 11.71 -31.66 40.22
N LEU A 515 10.72 -31.75 41.11
CA LEU A 515 10.07 -30.59 41.73
C LEU A 515 10.97 -29.73 42.61
N MET A 516 12.16 -30.21 42.98
CA MET A 516 13.19 -29.37 43.60
C MET A 516 13.70 -28.27 42.66
N PHE A 517 13.42 -28.39 41.35
CA PHE A 517 13.78 -27.43 40.32
C PHE A 517 12.51 -26.84 39.69
N HIS A 518 12.47 -25.52 39.59
CA HIS A 518 11.37 -24.83 38.93
C HIS A 518 11.41 -25.11 37.42
N SER A 519 10.30 -25.56 36.82
CA SER A 519 10.24 -26.03 35.42
C SER A 519 10.81 -25.03 34.39
N ALA A 520 10.53 -23.74 34.56
CA ALA A 520 11.05 -22.69 33.66
C ALA A 520 12.57 -22.42 33.77
N LEU A 521 13.24 -22.91 34.82
CA LEU A 521 14.66 -22.69 35.11
C LEU A 521 15.37 -24.01 35.46
N GLN A 522 14.82 -25.12 34.97
CA GLN A 522 15.15 -26.46 35.46
C GLN A 522 16.63 -26.80 35.22
N GLU A 523 17.16 -26.46 34.05
CA GLU A 523 18.55 -26.73 33.67
C GLU A 523 19.54 -25.90 34.49
N GLU A 524 19.28 -24.60 34.65
CA GLU A 524 20.11 -23.72 35.46
C GLU A 524 20.11 -24.15 36.92
N MET A 525 18.95 -24.54 37.46
CA MET A 525 18.85 -25.00 38.85
C MET A 525 19.50 -26.37 39.05
N LYS A 526 19.26 -27.35 38.17
CA LYS A 526 19.96 -28.66 38.21
C LYS A 526 21.47 -28.47 38.24
N TRP A 527 21.97 -27.55 37.42
CA TRP A 527 23.38 -27.25 37.38
C TRP A 527 23.89 -26.59 38.66
N ILE A 528 23.25 -25.52 39.14
CA ILE A 528 23.68 -24.83 40.38
C ILE A 528 23.71 -25.84 41.52
N TYR A 529 22.65 -26.64 41.66
CA TYR A 529 22.56 -27.67 42.68
C TYR A 529 23.68 -28.71 42.56
N SER A 530 24.05 -29.15 41.36
CA SER A 530 25.16 -30.09 41.14
C SER A 530 26.53 -29.58 41.63
N ARG A 531 26.69 -28.25 41.74
CA ARG A 531 27.96 -27.61 42.11
C ARG A 531 28.07 -27.29 43.58
N ILE A 532 26.98 -26.83 44.19
CA ILE A 532 27.00 -26.32 45.56
C ILE A 532 26.05 -27.09 46.50
N GLY A 533 25.31 -28.08 45.97
CA GLY A 533 24.46 -28.97 46.74
C GLY A 533 23.44 -28.23 47.59
N GLU A 534 23.25 -28.71 48.83
CA GLU A 534 22.34 -28.12 49.82
C GLU A 534 22.67 -26.65 50.18
N ALA A 535 23.84 -26.13 49.82
CA ALA A 535 24.19 -24.73 50.08
C ALA A 535 23.24 -23.73 49.38
N VAL A 536 22.48 -24.18 48.35
CA VAL A 536 21.43 -23.35 47.72
C VAL A 536 20.34 -22.91 48.70
N TYR A 537 20.16 -23.65 49.80
CA TYR A 537 19.10 -23.38 50.79
C TYR A 537 19.54 -22.47 51.95
N GLU A 538 20.84 -22.15 52.05
CA GLU A 538 21.38 -21.41 53.20
C GLU A 538 22.36 -20.29 52.79
N ASN A 539 23.37 -20.59 51.96
CA ASN A 539 24.53 -19.71 51.70
C ASN A 539 24.80 -19.47 50.21
N LEU A 540 23.75 -19.25 49.42
CA LEU A 540 23.82 -19.07 47.97
C LEU A 540 24.62 -17.83 47.53
N ALA A 541 24.71 -16.81 48.39
CA ALA A 541 25.44 -15.56 48.13
C ALA A 541 26.95 -15.77 47.99
N ASP A 542 27.53 -16.68 48.77
CA ASP A 542 28.97 -16.96 48.78
C ASP A 542 29.45 -17.66 47.50
N HIS A 543 28.51 -18.25 46.76
CA HIS A 543 28.76 -18.97 45.52
C HIS A 543 28.44 -18.15 44.27
N LYS A 544 27.98 -16.90 44.43
CA LYS A 544 27.57 -16.00 43.33
C LYS A 544 28.64 -15.81 42.26
N GLU A 545 29.89 -15.56 42.66
CA GLU A 545 30.99 -15.38 41.71
C GLU A 545 31.26 -16.65 40.88
N THR A 546 31.10 -17.82 41.49
CA THR A 546 31.31 -19.11 40.83
C THR A 546 30.23 -19.36 39.78
N ILE A 547 28.98 -19.03 40.08
CA ILE A 547 27.84 -19.13 39.16
C ILE A 547 28.02 -18.14 37.99
N PHE A 548 28.42 -16.90 38.27
CA PHE A 548 28.59 -15.87 37.24
C PHE A 548 29.74 -16.15 36.28
N LYS A 549 30.91 -16.57 36.80
CA LYS A 549 32.05 -16.97 35.97
C LYS A 549 31.70 -18.11 35.02
N TYR A 550 30.79 -19.00 35.42
CA TYR A 550 30.35 -20.10 34.58
C TYR A 550 29.40 -19.66 33.47
N TRP A 551 28.40 -18.83 33.77
CA TRP A 551 27.53 -18.27 32.73
C TRP A 551 28.31 -17.51 31.67
N GLU A 552 29.31 -16.73 32.09
CA GLU A 552 30.22 -16.03 31.19
C GLU A 552 31.05 -17.00 30.34
N LYS A 553 31.64 -18.04 30.96
CA LYS A 553 32.47 -19.03 30.26
C LYS A 553 31.71 -19.86 29.21
N ASN A 554 30.40 -20.08 29.39
CA ASN A 554 29.58 -20.92 28.51
C ASN A 554 28.59 -20.11 27.68
N GLU A 555 28.75 -18.78 27.64
CA GLU A 555 27.88 -17.87 26.88
C GLU A 555 26.39 -18.01 27.22
N ILE A 556 26.06 -18.40 28.46
CA ILE A 556 24.69 -18.61 28.92
C ILE A 556 24.07 -17.26 29.26
N SER A 557 23.14 -16.81 28.43
CA SER A 557 22.41 -15.56 28.61
C SER A 557 21.16 -15.76 29.46
N VAL A 558 21.28 -15.49 30.77
CA VAL A 558 20.14 -15.49 31.71
C VAL A 558 19.56 -14.08 31.85
N LYS A 559 18.23 -13.94 31.75
CA LYS A 559 17.54 -12.65 31.89
C LYS A 559 17.76 -12.06 33.30
N PRO A 560 17.81 -10.72 33.47
CA PRO A 560 18.05 -10.10 34.77
C PRO A 560 17.08 -10.54 35.88
N ALA A 561 15.80 -10.76 35.55
CA ALA A 561 14.79 -11.22 36.49
C ALA A 561 15.06 -12.66 36.98
N ASP A 562 15.52 -13.54 36.10
CA ASP A 562 15.79 -14.95 36.42
C ASP A 562 17.09 -15.09 37.21
N LYS A 563 18.11 -14.27 36.92
CA LYS A 563 19.33 -14.18 37.75
C LYS A 563 19.01 -13.85 39.21
N LYS A 564 18.04 -12.95 39.44
CA LYS A 564 17.62 -12.59 40.79
C LYS A 564 16.95 -13.77 41.51
N LYS A 565 16.11 -14.54 40.82
CA LYS A 565 15.46 -15.74 41.38
C LYS A 565 16.45 -16.86 41.67
N LEU A 566 17.37 -17.13 40.74
CA LEU A 566 18.39 -18.18 40.88
C LEU A 566 19.39 -17.92 42.01
N LEU A 567 19.51 -16.67 42.48
CA LEU A 567 20.32 -16.26 43.63
C LEU A 567 19.50 -15.96 44.89
N ASP A 568 18.19 -16.23 44.89
CA ASP A 568 17.32 -16.04 46.05
C ASP A 568 17.11 -17.36 46.79
N VAL A 569 17.67 -17.47 47.99
CA VAL A 569 17.53 -18.65 48.86
C VAL A 569 16.06 -19.01 49.09
N LYS A 570 15.16 -18.01 49.22
CA LYS A 570 13.73 -18.27 49.44
C LYS A 570 13.07 -18.95 48.25
N PHE A 571 13.56 -18.68 47.04
CA PHE A 571 13.06 -19.32 45.83
C PHE A 571 13.38 -20.83 45.82
N TRP A 572 14.59 -21.21 46.23
CA TRP A 572 15.02 -22.60 46.39
C TRP A 572 14.28 -23.31 47.53
N GLN A 573 14.19 -22.67 48.69
CA GLN A 573 13.42 -23.20 49.83
C GLN A 573 11.96 -23.45 49.44
N LYS A 574 11.35 -22.56 48.66
CA LYS A 574 10.00 -22.77 48.13
C LYS A 574 9.87 -24.01 47.25
N GLN A 575 10.84 -24.29 46.37
CA GLN A 575 10.80 -25.53 45.56
C GLN A 575 10.96 -26.78 46.42
N ARG A 576 11.82 -26.73 47.46
CA ARG A 576 11.94 -27.80 48.45
C ARG A 576 10.64 -28.05 49.21
N GLU A 577 9.97 -26.99 49.67
CA GLU A 577 8.64 -27.09 50.30
C GLU A 577 7.63 -27.77 49.36
N ILE A 578 7.64 -27.41 48.07
CA ILE A 578 6.76 -28.01 47.05
C ILE A 578 7.06 -29.50 46.89
N GLN A 579 8.33 -29.89 46.81
CA GLN A 579 8.75 -31.28 46.76
C GLN A 579 8.33 -32.06 48.01
N GLU A 580 8.49 -31.50 49.21
CA GLU A 580 8.06 -32.12 50.47
C GLU A 580 6.54 -32.35 50.51
N VAL A 581 5.77 -31.37 50.05
CA VAL A 581 4.32 -31.51 49.88
C VAL A 581 3.99 -32.63 48.88
N ALA A 582 4.73 -32.74 47.78
CA ALA A 582 4.52 -33.79 46.78
C ALA A 582 4.82 -35.19 47.33
N ARG A 583 5.91 -35.35 48.11
CA ARG A 583 6.24 -36.61 48.81
C ARG A 583 5.13 -37.03 49.77
N LEU A 584 4.57 -36.07 50.50
CA LEU A 584 3.43 -36.35 51.38
C LEU A 584 2.19 -36.78 50.59
N LEU A 585 1.86 -36.08 49.51
CA LEU A 585 0.74 -36.44 48.63
C LEU A 585 0.90 -37.87 48.09
N LYS A 586 2.10 -38.26 47.65
CA LYS A 586 2.38 -39.64 47.21
C LYS A 586 2.21 -40.64 48.33
N SER A 587 2.68 -40.34 49.54
CA SER A 587 2.52 -41.26 50.69
C SER A 587 1.05 -41.52 51.06
N GLU A 588 0.18 -40.55 50.82
CA GLU A 588 -1.26 -40.63 51.13
C GLU A 588 -2.07 -41.23 49.99
N LEU A 589 -1.79 -40.84 48.74
CA LEU A 589 -2.58 -41.19 47.56
C LEU A 589 -2.01 -42.37 46.75
N GLY A 590 -0.77 -42.79 47.04
CA GLY A 590 -0.04 -43.81 46.29
C GLY A 590 0.43 -43.31 44.91
N ASP A 591 0.76 -44.26 44.04
CA ASP A 591 1.27 -44.04 42.69
C ASP A 591 0.28 -44.48 41.59
N THR A 592 -0.99 -44.67 41.94
CA THR A 592 -2.02 -45.07 40.97
C THR A 592 -2.24 -43.99 39.92
N CYS A 593 -2.38 -44.39 38.66
CA CYS A 593 -2.70 -43.49 37.56
C CYS A 593 -4.19 -43.14 37.59
N TYR A 594 -4.50 -41.85 37.49
CA TYR A 594 -5.84 -41.30 37.42
C TYR A 594 -6.17 -41.00 35.95
N ASP A 595 -7.18 -41.68 35.41
CA ASP A 595 -7.77 -41.33 34.11
C ASP A 595 -8.73 -40.13 34.21
N ASP A 596 -9.11 -39.72 35.43
CA ASP A 596 -9.92 -38.53 35.71
C ASP A 596 -9.16 -37.52 36.60
N PHE A 597 -8.62 -36.48 35.97
CA PHE A 597 -7.94 -35.38 36.66
C PHE A 597 -8.84 -34.65 37.67
N ASN A 598 -10.16 -34.63 37.48
CA ASN A 598 -11.06 -33.99 38.44
C ASN A 598 -11.08 -34.74 39.77
N SER A 599 -11.06 -36.08 39.70
CA SER A 599 -10.94 -36.95 40.87
C SER A 599 -9.57 -36.81 41.53
N PHE A 600 -8.49 -36.80 40.74
CA PHE A 600 -7.13 -36.53 41.25
C PHE A 600 -7.07 -35.22 42.03
N LYS A 601 -7.54 -34.11 41.44
CA LYS A 601 -7.56 -32.80 42.10
C LYS A 601 -8.36 -32.81 43.40
N LYS A 602 -9.50 -33.51 43.42
CA LYS A 602 -10.35 -33.63 44.62
C LYS A 602 -9.65 -34.40 45.73
N ASP A 603 -8.93 -35.47 45.41
CA ASP A 603 -8.21 -36.28 46.40
C ASP A 603 -6.95 -35.59 46.91
N VAL A 604 -6.25 -34.84 46.05
CA VAL A 604 -5.18 -33.91 46.46
C VAL A 604 -5.72 -32.85 47.43
N ASP A 605 -6.86 -32.21 47.14
CA ASP A 605 -7.48 -31.23 48.04
C ASP A 605 -7.93 -31.85 49.38
N LYS A 606 -8.37 -33.12 49.39
CA LYS A 606 -8.67 -33.85 50.64
C LYS A 606 -7.40 -34.13 51.42
N ALA A 607 -6.32 -34.55 50.76
CA ALA A 607 -5.03 -34.80 51.39
C ALA A 607 -4.48 -33.51 52.04
N TYR A 608 -4.56 -32.37 51.34
CA TYR A 608 -4.21 -31.07 51.93
C TYR A 608 -5.01 -30.78 53.21
N LYS A 609 -6.33 -31.00 53.20
CA LYS A 609 -7.17 -30.79 54.39
C LYS A 609 -6.81 -31.75 55.53
N LYS A 610 -6.59 -33.03 55.23
CA LYS A 610 -6.24 -34.07 56.21
C LYS A 610 -4.94 -33.73 56.95
N HIS A 611 -3.95 -33.22 56.23
CA HIS A 611 -2.64 -32.86 56.77
C HIS A 611 -2.50 -31.38 57.17
N GLY A 612 -3.59 -30.60 57.10
CA GLY A 612 -3.58 -29.18 57.48
C GLY A 612 -2.74 -28.27 56.56
N ILE A 613 -2.40 -28.72 55.36
CA ILE A 613 -1.59 -27.97 54.39
C ILE A 613 -2.47 -26.95 53.68
N LYS A 614 -1.98 -25.71 53.59
CA LYS A 614 -2.65 -24.62 52.88
C LYS A 614 -1.70 -24.04 51.81
N PRO A 615 -1.47 -24.76 50.70
CA PRO A 615 -0.62 -24.24 49.64
C PRO A 615 -1.32 -23.06 48.96
N ASP A 616 -0.53 -22.06 48.57
CA ASP A 616 -1.00 -20.97 47.72
C ASP A 616 -1.40 -21.48 46.32
N ASN A 617 -2.10 -20.63 45.56
CA ASN A 617 -2.63 -21.02 44.25
C ASN A 617 -1.53 -21.39 43.23
N ASP A 618 -0.34 -20.79 43.35
CA ASP A 618 0.78 -21.04 42.45
C ASP A 618 1.37 -22.43 42.70
N THR A 619 1.64 -22.74 43.97
CA THR A 619 2.07 -24.06 44.45
C THR A 619 1.09 -25.16 44.02
N LYS A 620 -0.21 -24.93 44.19
CA LYS A 620 -1.25 -25.90 43.77
C LYS A 620 -1.19 -26.16 42.27
N LYS A 621 -1.07 -25.11 41.45
CA LYS A 621 -0.98 -25.25 39.99
C LYS A 621 0.30 -25.98 39.60
N GLN A 622 1.44 -25.62 40.19
CA GLN A 622 2.72 -26.26 39.91
C GLN A 622 2.65 -27.77 40.20
N LEU A 623 2.13 -28.16 41.37
CA LEU A 623 1.97 -29.58 41.74
C LEU A 623 1.03 -30.31 40.79
N LEU A 624 -0.18 -29.78 40.55
CA LEU A 624 -1.15 -30.42 39.68
C LEU A 624 -0.63 -30.58 38.23
N ASN A 625 0.05 -29.55 37.70
CA ASN A 625 0.61 -29.59 36.36
C ASN A 625 1.80 -30.54 36.26
N ALA A 626 2.67 -30.63 37.28
CA ALA A 626 3.82 -31.52 37.26
C ALA A 626 3.40 -33.00 37.16
N PHE A 627 2.29 -33.37 37.81
CA PHE A 627 1.82 -34.75 37.82
C PHE A 627 0.78 -35.08 36.76
N SER A 628 0.45 -34.15 35.85
CA SER A 628 -0.53 -34.39 34.81
C SER A 628 0.01 -34.22 33.40
N TRP A 629 -0.54 -34.98 32.46
CA TRP A 629 -0.21 -34.92 31.05
C TRP A 629 -1.46 -35.13 30.21
N LYS A 630 -1.42 -34.64 28.97
CA LYS A 630 -2.54 -34.74 28.03
C LYS A 630 -2.68 -36.16 27.49
N ASP A 631 -3.91 -36.65 27.45
CA ASP A 631 -4.24 -37.96 26.90
C ASP A 631 -5.71 -37.98 26.45
N GLU A 632 -5.96 -38.37 25.21
CA GLU A 632 -7.31 -38.37 24.62
C GLU A 632 -8.27 -39.36 25.30
N SER A 633 -7.74 -40.41 25.94
CA SER A 633 -8.54 -41.40 26.66
C SER A 633 -8.97 -40.95 28.06
N ALA A 634 -8.42 -39.85 28.58
CA ALA A 634 -8.75 -39.33 29.90
C ALA A 634 -10.08 -38.58 29.93
N GLU A 635 -10.68 -38.46 31.11
CA GLU A 635 -11.92 -37.70 31.32
C GLU A 635 -11.70 -36.19 31.10
N LYS A 636 -12.77 -35.50 30.70
CA LYS A 636 -12.75 -34.05 30.43
C LYS A 636 -12.51 -33.26 31.72
N VAL A 637 -11.57 -32.33 31.69
CA VAL A 637 -11.26 -31.45 32.84
C VAL A 637 -12.38 -30.43 33.03
N ILE A 638 -12.95 -30.38 34.23
CA ILE A 638 -14.04 -29.47 34.59
C ILE A 638 -13.45 -28.15 35.10
N LYS A 639 -13.78 -27.07 34.40
CA LYS A 639 -13.43 -25.70 34.80
C LYS A 639 -14.32 -25.20 35.93
N LYS A 640 -15.65 -25.29 35.73
CA LYS A 640 -16.65 -24.91 36.73
C LYS A 640 -17.96 -25.67 36.56
N LYS A 641 -18.70 -25.77 37.66
CA LYS A 641 -20.08 -26.25 37.69
C LYS A 641 -20.98 -25.08 38.06
N GLU A 642 -21.89 -24.70 37.18
CA GLU A 642 -22.84 -23.63 37.48
C GLU A 642 -24.07 -24.23 38.17
N LYS A 643 -24.40 -23.70 39.35
CA LYS A 643 -25.60 -24.13 40.08
C LYS A 643 -26.83 -23.68 39.30
N ALA A 644 -27.68 -24.64 38.95
CA ALA A 644 -28.95 -24.36 38.32
C ALA A 644 -29.86 -23.49 39.20
N ARG A 645 -30.71 -22.68 38.56
CA ARG A 645 -31.93 -22.14 39.19
C ARG A 645 -32.84 -23.33 39.58
N PRO A 646 -33.74 -23.19 40.58
CA PRO A 646 -34.60 -24.30 41.00
C PRO A 646 -35.36 -24.90 39.79
N GLY A 647 -35.15 -26.18 39.51
CA GLY A 647 -35.82 -26.91 38.41
C GLY A 647 -35.03 -27.13 37.11
N ARG A 648 -33.70 -26.90 37.07
CA ARG A 648 -32.84 -27.27 35.93
C ARG A 648 -31.62 -28.10 36.36
N ASP A 649 -31.01 -28.80 35.42
CA ASP A 649 -29.78 -29.57 35.61
C ASP A 649 -28.53 -28.68 35.75
N VAL A 650 -27.49 -29.20 36.41
CA VAL A 650 -26.20 -28.51 36.61
C VAL A 650 -25.46 -28.42 35.28
N THR A 651 -25.20 -27.21 34.80
CA THR A 651 -24.36 -26.98 33.62
C THR A 651 -22.88 -27.15 33.98
N ILE A 652 -22.18 -28.05 33.29
CA ILE A 652 -20.74 -28.28 33.43
C ILE A 652 -20.03 -27.51 32.32
N ILE A 653 -19.05 -26.69 32.70
CA ILE A 653 -18.18 -25.99 31.76
C ILE A 653 -16.80 -26.65 31.84
N TYR A 654 -16.33 -27.15 30.71
CA TYR A 654 -15.02 -27.79 30.59
C TYR A 654 -13.90 -26.77 30.37
N GLU A 655 -12.68 -27.11 30.76
CA GLU A 655 -11.51 -26.31 30.44
C GLU A 655 -11.12 -26.56 28.98
N PRO A 656 -10.89 -25.52 28.15
CA PRO A 656 -10.45 -25.69 26.77
C PRO A 656 -9.00 -26.15 26.68
N ASP A 657 -8.70 -27.01 25.71
CA ASP A 657 -7.33 -27.34 25.31
C ASP A 657 -6.84 -26.36 24.24
N ALA A 658 -5.88 -25.51 24.61
CA ALA A 658 -5.32 -24.51 23.70
C ALA A 658 -4.54 -25.11 22.52
N GLU A 659 -4.06 -26.35 22.60
CA GLU A 659 -3.34 -27.02 21.49
C GLU A 659 -4.29 -27.66 20.47
N LEU A 660 -5.53 -27.94 20.87
CA LEU A 660 -6.55 -28.51 20.01
C LEU A 660 -7.60 -27.48 19.58
N ARG A 661 -7.43 -26.21 19.98
CA ARG A 661 -8.27 -25.10 19.54
C ARG A 661 -8.06 -24.87 18.05
N ASP A 662 -9.16 -24.72 17.35
CA ASP A 662 -9.18 -24.38 15.93
C ASP A 662 -10.12 -23.21 15.65
N SER A 663 -10.19 -22.78 14.40
CA SER A 663 -11.17 -21.80 13.93
C SER A 663 -11.74 -22.17 12.58
N GLU A 664 -13.05 -21.98 12.43
CA GLU A 664 -13.76 -22.20 11.17
C GLU A 664 -14.27 -20.86 10.63
N GLN A 665 -14.37 -20.74 9.30
CA GLN A 665 -14.97 -19.59 8.64
C GLN A 665 -16.33 -19.97 8.06
N VAL A 666 -17.40 -19.50 8.69
CA VAL A 666 -18.77 -19.76 8.27
C VAL A 666 -19.29 -18.57 7.44
N PRO A 667 -19.75 -18.73 6.20
CA PRO A 667 -20.33 -17.62 5.43
C PRO A 667 -21.44 -16.90 6.20
N LEU A 668 -21.58 -15.57 6.06
CA LEU A 668 -22.67 -14.83 6.74
C LEU A 668 -24.07 -15.27 6.30
N THR A 669 -24.19 -15.92 5.15
CA THR A 669 -25.43 -16.47 4.62
C THR A 669 -25.84 -17.79 5.26
N GLU A 670 -24.99 -18.37 6.11
CA GLU A 670 -25.20 -19.66 6.77
C GLU A 670 -25.28 -19.48 8.29
N ASP A 671 -26.14 -20.26 8.95
CA ASP A 671 -26.24 -20.27 10.40
C ASP A 671 -25.04 -21.02 11.01
N ILE A 672 -24.44 -20.43 12.05
CA ILE A 672 -23.25 -20.99 12.69
C ILE A 672 -23.54 -22.36 13.30
N ASP A 673 -24.70 -22.52 13.95
CA ASP A 673 -25.03 -23.75 14.68
C ASP A 673 -25.31 -24.88 13.69
N GLU A 674 -26.04 -24.59 12.61
CA GLU A 674 -26.28 -25.55 11.52
C GLU A 674 -24.98 -25.98 10.83
N TYR A 675 -24.07 -25.04 10.51
CA TYR A 675 -22.76 -25.36 9.95
C TYR A 675 -21.95 -26.24 10.91
N PHE A 676 -21.92 -25.88 12.20
CA PHE A 676 -21.13 -26.58 13.21
C PHE A 676 -21.62 -28.02 13.41
N GLU A 677 -22.93 -28.24 13.44
CA GLU A 677 -23.53 -29.58 13.50
C GLU A 677 -23.22 -30.43 12.26
N LYS A 678 -23.17 -29.80 11.09
CA LYS A 678 -22.98 -30.48 9.80
C LYS A 678 -21.52 -30.79 9.49
N GLU A 679 -20.61 -29.84 9.74
CA GLU A 679 -19.22 -29.91 9.27
C GLU A 679 -18.22 -30.18 10.40
N VAL A 680 -18.51 -29.80 11.65
CA VAL A 680 -17.53 -29.93 12.76
C VAL A 680 -17.82 -31.12 13.67
N LEU A 681 -19.04 -31.22 14.21
CA LEU A 681 -19.41 -32.26 15.18
C LEU A 681 -19.23 -33.72 14.68
N PRO A 682 -19.39 -34.05 13.38
CA PRO A 682 -19.13 -35.41 12.90
C PRO A 682 -17.67 -35.83 13.02
N HIS A 683 -16.74 -34.87 12.99
CA HIS A 683 -15.30 -35.10 13.12
C HIS A 683 -14.82 -34.90 14.56
N VAL A 684 -15.44 -33.98 15.31
CA VAL A 684 -15.07 -33.65 16.69
C VAL A 684 -16.32 -33.54 17.58
N PRO A 685 -16.87 -34.68 18.06
CA PRO A 685 -18.19 -34.70 18.71
C PRO A 685 -18.29 -33.98 20.06
N ASP A 686 -17.16 -33.67 20.70
CA ASP A 686 -17.11 -32.98 21.99
C ASP A 686 -16.62 -31.53 21.91
N ALA A 687 -16.48 -30.98 20.70
CA ALA A 687 -16.17 -29.59 20.48
C ALA A 687 -17.37 -28.68 20.80
N TRP A 688 -17.09 -27.41 21.09
CA TRP A 688 -18.09 -26.36 21.20
C TRP A 688 -17.56 -25.04 20.65
N ILE A 689 -18.48 -24.14 20.31
CA ILE A 689 -18.14 -22.81 19.83
C ILE A 689 -17.93 -21.86 21.00
N ASP A 690 -16.84 -21.09 20.96
CA ASP A 690 -16.65 -19.91 21.81
C ASP A 690 -17.23 -18.67 21.12
N TYR A 691 -18.52 -18.42 21.35
CA TYR A 691 -19.24 -17.29 20.75
C TYR A 691 -18.65 -15.93 21.16
N ASP A 692 -18.05 -15.82 22.36
CA ASP A 692 -17.44 -14.56 22.83
C ASP A 692 -16.20 -14.18 21.99
N LYS A 693 -15.57 -15.16 21.34
CA LYS A 693 -14.42 -14.96 20.43
C LYS A 693 -14.81 -14.96 18.94
N THR A 694 -16.11 -15.08 18.63
CA THR A 694 -16.55 -15.08 17.24
C THR A 694 -16.45 -13.68 16.66
N LEU A 695 -15.79 -13.55 15.51
CA LEU A 695 -15.55 -12.27 14.85
C LEU A 695 -16.08 -12.30 13.43
N ILE A 696 -16.55 -11.15 12.95
CA ILE A 696 -16.96 -11.00 11.55
C ILE A 696 -15.72 -10.61 10.74
N GLY A 697 -15.49 -11.32 9.65
CA GLY A 697 -14.49 -11.02 8.66
C GLY A 697 -15.12 -10.72 7.31
N TYR A 698 -14.42 -9.96 6.47
CA TYR A 698 -14.78 -9.75 5.07
C TYR A 698 -13.56 -10.03 4.20
N GLU A 699 -13.75 -10.81 3.14
CA GLU A 699 -12.73 -11.10 2.13
C GLU A 699 -13.35 -11.25 0.76
N ILE A 700 -12.55 -10.99 -0.28
CA ILE A 700 -12.99 -11.08 -1.66
C ILE A 700 -12.11 -12.11 -2.36
N SER A 701 -12.60 -13.35 -2.37
CA SER A 701 -11.91 -14.48 -2.99
C SER A 701 -12.07 -14.48 -4.53
N PHE A 702 -11.56 -13.43 -5.20
CA PHE A 702 -11.74 -13.22 -6.65
C PHE A 702 -11.41 -14.46 -7.48
N THR A 703 -10.23 -15.06 -7.26
CA THR A 703 -9.78 -16.25 -7.97
C THR A 703 -10.71 -17.44 -7.78
N ARG A 704 -11.29 -17.63 -6.58
CA ARG A 704 -12.22 -18.73 -6.29
C ARG A 704 -13.47 -18.65 -7.18
N HIS A 705 -13.94 -17.43 -7.47
CA HIS A 705 -15.14 -17.23 -8.27
C HIS A 705 -14.89 -17.49 -9.76
N PHE A 706 -13.70 -17.21 -10.29
CA PHE A 706 -13.39 -17.41 -11.72
C PHE A 706 -12.54 -18.64 -12.01
N TYR A 707 -12.21 -19.44 -10.98
CA TYR A 707 -11.44 -20.67 -11.15
C TYR A 707 -12.17 -21.64 -12.07
N LYS A 708 -11.55 -21.92 -13.22
CA LYS A 708 -11.93 -23.02 -14.11
C LYS A 708 -10.99 -24.19 -13.83
N TYR A 709 -11.55 -25.31 -13.37
CA TYR A 709 -10.78 -26.54 -13.20
C TYR A 709 -10.14 -26.93 -14.54
N GLN A 710 -8.81 -26.90 -14.60
CA GLN A 710 -8.07 -27.46 -15.71
C GLN A 710 -7.69 -28.90 -15.34
N PRO A 711 -8.28 -29.92 -15.99
CA PRO A 711 -7.85 -31.30 -15.78
C PRO A 711 -6.36 -31.42 -16.12
N LEU A 712 -5.64 -32.21 -15.33
CA LEU A 712 -4.23 -32.51 -15.61
C LEU A 712 -4.14 -33.10 -17.02
N ARG A 713 -3.22 -32.55 -17.84
CA ARG A 713 -2.95 -33.08 -19.18
C ARG A 713 -2.56 -34.55 -19.07
N SER A 714 -2.98 -35.35 -20.03
CA SER A 714 -2.60 -36.76 -20.04
C SER A 714 -1.08 -36.89 -20.26
N LEU A 715 -0.46 -37.92 -19.68
CA LEU A 715 0.96 -38.23 -19.92
C LEU A 715 1.27 -38.34 -21.42
N SER A 716 0.34 -38.87 -22.21
CA SER A 716 0.47 -38.98 -23.67
C SER A 716 0.55 -37.63 -24.39
N GLU A 717 -0.20 -36.62 -23.95
CA GLU A 717 -0.14 -35.27 -24.53
C GLU A 717 1.17 -34.58 -24.16
N ILE A 718 1.61 -34.73 -22.91
CA ILE A 718 2.91 -34.19 -22.46
C ILE A 718 4.06 -34.81 -23.26
N THR A 719 4.06 -36.13 -23.46
CA THR A 719 5.09 -36.79 -24.29
C THR A 719 5.07 -36.31 -25.73
N LYS A 720 3.89 -36.09 -26.31
CA LYS A 720 3.74 -35.61 -27.69
C LYS A 720 4.27 -34.19 -27.88
N ASP A 721 4.02 -33.30 -26.91
CA ASP A 721 4.53 -31.93 -26.92
C ASP A 721 6.06 -31.89 -26.73
N ILE A 722 6.61 -32.72 -25.82
CA ILE A 722 8.07 -32.83 -25.64
C ILE A 722 8.73 -33.29 -26.93
N MET A 723 8.19 -34.32 -27.59
CA MET A 723 8.70 -34.79 -28.88
C MET A 723 8.57 -33.75 -29.99
N ALA A 724 7.52 -32.92 -29.97
CA ALA A 724 7.34 -31.84 -30.94
C ALA A 724 8.36 -30.70 -30.73
N LEU A 725 8.60 -30.30 -29.47
CA LEU A 725 9.60 -29.31 -29.09
C LEU A 725 11.02 -29.80 -29.41
N GLU A 726 11.32 -31.07 -29.12
CA GLU A 726 12.60 -31.71 -29.45
C GLU A 726 12.87 -31.63 -30.96
N LYS A 727 11.83 -31.89 -31.78
CA LYS A 727 11.88 -31.79 -33.24
C LYS A 727 11.98 -30.35 -33.76
N GLU A 728 11.41 -29.36 -33.08
CA GLU A 728 11.63 -27.93 -33.40
C GLU A 728 13.05 -27.48 -33.03
N THR A 729 13.64 -28.05 -31.97
CA THR A 729 15.02 -27.76 -31.58
C THR A 729 16.08 -28.51 -32.40
N GLU A 730 15.72 -29.66 -32.99
CA GLU A 730 16.55 -30.38 -33.96
C GLU A 730 16.67 -29.59 -35.28
N GLY A 731 17.65 -28.70 -35.33
CA GLY A 731 17.97 -27.90 -36.51
C GLY A 731 18.48 -26.50 -36.18
N LEU A 732 18.02 -25.92 -35.06
CA LEU A 732 18.45 -24.62 -34.56
C LEU A 732 19.96 -24.59 -34.23
N LEU A 733 20.52 -25.69 -33.71
CA LEU A 733 21.96 -25.83 -33.50
C LEU A 733 22.78 -25.94 -34.80
N LYS A 734 22.15 -26.34 -35.92
CA LYS A 734 22.80 -26.39 -37.23
C LYS A 734 22.81 -25.02 -37.91
N GLU A 735 21.73 -24.25 -37.78
CA GLU A 735 21.64 -22.87 -38.29
C GLU A 735 22.55 -21.88 -37.55
N ILE A 736 22.98 -22.18 -36.31
CA ILE A 736 23.91 -21.32 -35.54
C ILE A 736 25.39 -21.59 -35.92
N VAL A 737 25.69 -22.70 -36.60
CA VAL A 737 27.06 -23.16 -36.91
C VAL A 737 27.41 -23.05 -38.41
N GLU A 738 26.44 -22.73 -39.27
CA GLU A 738 26.66 -22.24 -40.65
C GLU A 738 26.64 -20.70 -40.69
#